data_AF-A0A6M6BM57-F1
#
_entry.id   AF-A0A6M6BM57-F1
#
_cell.length_a   1.000
_cell.length_b   1.000
_cell.length_c   1.000
_cell.angle_alpha   90.00
_cell.angle_beta   90.00
_cell.angle_gamma   90.00
#
_symmetry.space_group_name_H-M   'P 1'
#
loop_
_entity.id
_entity.type
_entity.pdbx_description
1 polymer ?
#
loop_
_entity_poly.entity_id
_entity_poly.type
_entity_poly.pdbx_seq_one_letter_code
_entity_poly.pdbx_strand_id
1 'polypeptide(L)'
;MEQLETGTYEILRNRLLKSSSDLRQRLDALNTERKQVFGAVDTRLLGTGRVTTENNCVPWDMVPAGQRFIFGYNVVLGLKAEPDLADVFGVYEYAEHDFRPLGLELLQNPQFLEEFRNLYRYYKNTQFVKFAVIGAHLFMVFRVGKSASDVKTFKWLIQGDTLTYLDNRSDHEYTFPPQHEFQWKRATRDMQRGGKHPHISIEDKVFVETIGGDLTIKVEDNTSTGQGILSEPVDDKDQTLDDSEIYFAVVGNLILLKIRPYQEQQYRYFIFNFKLKTAQRLDALADACVLLPDGQGLIFPHGFYLQTGDNKLFDNGLREMLFEKRVVSPNGEDFLYVFYNKDQGTYLLLSYNRIAQRVDNPIVCHGYALFENGELCYFRADDEPKKHHAVQIWQTPYTAPDFELPVTSDSYLYKLGNKEIVRAMSEVQEVLTLTSKDDSYAGLYLDLIRQTTSLTDAYHWLREPAAQALAEPLGEIRQTATAAVEEFEKVQSIRKNTAQQTQTVFQKADELIGRIRRSAPDTVTEFVQLLGELRGVRGEVISLKELRYVELPAVEQHATGLEELSKEVATQTVNFLLKPDALTPYAQRVQAIADGVEQVQKTVEADQREQEATAVARELELLIEVVSNLPIPDPTQTTAIIDNISTVYARFNQIRAALKRRRQALAGTEAQAEFTAQLKLLEQALTNYLDLADTPAKCDEYLTKLMVQLEELEGKFPDFDQFIEQLTSRREQVVEAFESKKTALVAARNQRATALLQSAERLLKAVQSRLTRLESVADINGYFAADVMVEKVRQTAQELLNLGDSVKADDVQSRLKTLREDAVRQLRDRADLFADGGQTLKFGPHAFTVNTQPLELTVVLRDDALHYHLTGTNFFQKITDPTLLAARPVWEQNVLSENQDVYRAEFLAWRILQAAQHPAPADAEAGRPAVLSVTELGHLSAAELLAYVQQFMAARYQEGYLKGVHDHDAALLLTALVRLTRTADLLRYPADTRAAAALYWLRFADPDQRAHWERQLQGIGVLLQVFPDSQEFDELKTELQAAVDTFAQQTGLFTLGQVAEAGDYLFHELTHTGTFIIAAEAAELYQQFQKQLQERQATELFQQSIDQLRDQPVAQFNLVRQWVQAVHLTPPAPLSSGRGGSQPSANGSGLAQRENYNLSNNNRQAPPLPEERGPGVRLPSSCSPKPTTRPASSTLPPAKPSLAFRAATHASPTTAATTSTSLISAAGSCTTTGCWCRSSTSFRS
;
A
#
# COMPACT_ATOMS: atom_id res chain seq x y z
N MET A 1 3.24 -18.50 -12.50
CA MET A 1 3.38 -17.08 -12.09
C MET A 1 4.84 -16.60 -12.07
N GLU A 2 5.83 -17.48 -11.88
CA GLU A 2 7.25 -17.12 -11.70
C GLU A 2 7.82 -16.12 -12.73
N GLN A 3 7.42 -16.23 -14.00
CA GLN A 3 7.87 -15.34 -15.09
C GLN A 3 7.62 -13.83 -14.85
N LEU A 4 6.71 -13.45 -13.94
CA LEU A 4 6.43 -12.05 -13.64
C LEU A 4 7.41 -11.41 -12.65
N GLU A 5 8.16 -12.20 -11.87
CA GLU A 5 9.14 -11.68 -10.91
C GLU A 5 10.55 -11.56 -11.50
N THR A 6 10.93 -12.48 -12.39
CA THR A 6 12.19 -12.40 -13.15
C THR A 6 12.29 -11.05 -13.86
N GLY A 7 11.19 -10.57 -14.43
CA GLY A 7 11.12 -9.29 -15.13
C GLY A 7 11.53 -8.08 -14.27
N THR A 8 11.16 -8.00 -13.00
CA THR A 8 11.54 -6.85 -12.14
C THR A 8 13.05 -6.82 -11.89
N TYR A 9 13.64 -7.99 -11.61
CA TYR A 9 15.08 -8.12 -11.37
C TYR A 9 15.88 -7.89 -12.66
N GLU A 10 15.44 -8.45 -13.79
CA GLU A 10 16.04 -8.23 -15.10
C GLU A 10 15.93 -6.76 -15.54
N ILE A 11 14.84 -6.05 -15.24
CA ILE A 11 14.72 -4.60 -15.50
C ILE A 11 15.74 -3.80 -14.70
N LEU A 12 15.98 -4.14 -13.43
CA LEU A 12 17.01 -3.51 -12.61
C LEU A 12 18.42 -3.83 -13.12
N ARG A 13 18.71 -5.08 -13.48
CA ARG A 13 20.00 -5.49 -14.07
C ARG A 13 20.27 -4.78 -15.41
N ASN A 14 19.27 -4.69 -16.29
CA ASN A 14 19.37 -3.97 -17.55
C ASN A 14 19.56 -2.45 -17.35
N ARG A 15 18.92 -1.84 -16.34
CA ARG A 15 19.17 -0.45 -15.97
C ARG A 15 20.61 -0.24 -15.49
N LEU A 16 21.10 -1.11 -14.61
CA LEU A 16 22.48 -1.05 -14.09
C LEU A 16 23.51 -1.14 -15.22
N LEU A 17 23.32 -2.07 -16.16
CA LEU A 17 24.16 -2.22 -17.35
C LEU A 17 24.13 -0.95 -18.22
N LYS A 18 22.95 -0.36 -18.45
CA LYS A 18 22.83 0.91 -19.21
C LYS A 18 23.63 2.04 -18.55
N SER A 19 23.45 2.28 -17.25
CA SER A 19 24.16 3.36 -16.53
C SER A 19 25.66 3.09 -16.42
N SER A 20 26.10 1.82 -16.36
CA SER A 20 27.51 1.44 -16.47
C SER A 20 28.12 1.77 -17.84
N SER A 21 27.33 1.71 -18.92
CA SER A 21 27.79 2.05 -20.27
C SER A 21 27.99 3.56 -20.44
N ASP A 22 27.11 4.39 -19.87
CA ASP A 22 27.28 5.85 -19.85
C ASP A 22 28.50 6.24 -18.98
N LEU A 23 28.61 5.64 -17.78
CA LEU A 23 29.75 5.86 -16.89
C LEU A 23 31.09 5.52 -17.56
N ARG A 24 31.15 4.40 -18.31
CA ARG A 24 32.36 4.01 -19.07
C ARG A 24 32.67 5.00 -20.18
N GLN A 25 31.68 5.38 -20.99
CA GLN A 25 31.88 6.33 -22.09
C GLN A 25 32.41 7.69 -21.59
N ARG A 26 31.89 8.20 -20.47
CA ARG A 26 32.36 9.43 -19.84
C ARG A 26 33.75 9.28 -19.22
N LEU A 27 34.06 8.11 -18.63
CA LEU A 27 35.38 7.82 -18.06
C LEU A 27 36.47 7.78 -19.14
N ASP A 28 36.18 7.14 -20.29
CA ASP A 28 37.10 7.07 -21.44
C ASP A 28 37.31 8.46 -22.08
N ALA A 29 36.27 9.29 -22.14
CA ALA A 29 36.37 10.69 -22.55
C ALA A 29 37.27 11.51 -21.60
N LEU A 30 37.03 11.44 -20.29
CA LEU A 30 37.85 12.11 -19.27
C LEU A 30 39.31 11.63 -19.32
N ASN A 31 39.56 10.35 -19.56
CA ASN A 31 40.90 9.81 -19.73
C ASN A 31 41.62 10.43 -20.93
N THR A 32 40.90 10.59 -22.04
CA THR A 32 41.42 11.17 -23.29
C THR A 32 41.79 12.64 -23.10
N GLU A 33 40.93 13.43 -22.45
CA GLU A 33 41.19 14.84 -22.13
C GLU A 33 42.34 15.00 -21.13
N ARG A 34 42.36 14.19 -20.06
CA ARG A 34 43.46 14.15 -19.09
C ARG A 34 44.81 13.86 -19.75
N LYS A 35 44.87 12.87 -20.66
CA LYS A 35 46.08 12.53 -21.42
C LYS A 35 46.57 13.67 -22.32
N GLN A 36 45.67 14.49 -22.87
CA GLN A 36 46.02 15.69 -23.64
C GLN A 36 46.52 16.84 -22.76
N VAL A 37 45.95 17.01 -21.55
CA VAL A 37 46.31 18.10 -20.62
C VAL A 37 47.66 17.85 -19.95
N PHE A 38 47.94 16.63 -19.51
CA PHE A 38 49.12 16.31 -18.69
C PHE A 38 50.28 15.63 -19.44
N GLY A 39 50.08 15.30 -20.73
CA GLY A 39 51.06 14.57 -21.53
C GLY A 39 51.05 13.07 -21.23
N ALA A 40 50.72 12.25 -22.24
CA ALA A 40 50.76 10.80 -22.15
C ALA A 40 52.04 10.24 -22.79
N VAL A 41 52.71 9.33 -22.09
CA VAL A 41 53.91 8.64 -22.56
C VAL A 41 53.60 7.14 -22.65
N ASP A 42 52.95 6.72 -23.74
CA ASP A 42 52.58 5.32 -23.95
C ASP A 42 53.82 4.44 -24.23
N THR A 43 53.88 3.26 -23.61
CA THR A 43 55.01 2.33 -23.73
C THR A 43 55.18 1.80 -25.16
N ARG A 44 56.35 2.05 -25.78
CA ARG A 44 56.65 1.62 -27.16
C ARG A 44 58.13 1.35 -27.40
N LEU A 45 58.44 0.38 -28.27
CA LEU A 45 59.80 0.14 -28.74
C LEU A 45 60.26 1.32 -29.60
N LEU A 46 61.40 1.92 -29.25
CA LEU A 46 62.07 2.95 -30.06
C LEU A 46 63.09 2.33 -31.02
N GLY A 47 63.83 1.32 -30.56
CA GLY A 47 64.88 0.67 -31.36
C GLY A 47 65.54 -0.51 -30.68
N THR A 48 66.67 -0.96 -31.23
CA THR A 48 67.52 -2.00 -30.65
C THR A 48 68.97 -1.66 -30.93
N GLY A 49 69.70 -1.22 -29.90
CA GLY A 49 71.13 -0.97 -29.95
C GLY A 49 71.95 -2.24 -29.71
N ARG A 50 73.27 -2.15 -29.84
CA ARG A 50 74.17 -3.31 -29.70
C ARG A 50 75.41 -3.00 -28.85
N VAL A 51 75.41 -3.50 -27.63
CA VAL A 51 76.59 -3.49 -26.76
C VAL A 51 77.62 -4.49 -27.31
N THR A 52 78.88 -4.08 -27.37
CA THR A 52 79.99 -4.90 -27.89
C THR A 52 81.14 -4.95 -26.89
N THR A 53 81.55 -6.15 -26.51
CA THR A 53 82.62 -6.43 -25.54
C THR A 53 83.90 -6.93 -26.23
N GLU A 54 85.05 -6.79 -25.56
CA GLU A 54 86.34 -7.20 -26.13
C GLU A 54 86.46 -8.73 -26.24
N ASN A 55 86.00 -9.45 -25.21
CA ASN A 55 86.06 -10.91 -25.08
C ASN A 55 84.67 -11.55 -25.18
N ASN A 56 84.61 -12.84 -25.51
CA ASN A 56 83.36 -13.59 -25.43
C ASN A 56 82.94 -13.72 -23.96
N CYS A 57 81.77 -13.20 -23.61
CA CYS A 57 81.28 -13.14 -22.24
C CYS A 57 79.80 -13.53 -22.13
N VAL A 58 79.40 -13.91 -20.91
CA VAL A 58 77.98 -13.98 -20.51
C VAL A 58 77.66 -12.66 -19.80
N PRO A 59 76.71 -11.85 -20.31
CA PRO A 59 76.30 -10.60 -19.66
C PRO A 59 75.36 -10.88 -18.48
N TRP A 60 75.56 -10.18 -17.37
CA TRP A 60 74.90 -10.44 -16.09
C TRP A 60 74.11 -9.26 -15.53
N ASP A 61 74.47 -8.01 -15.84
CA ASP A 61 73.66 -6.85 -15.47
C ASP A 61 74.05 -5.57 -16.23
N MET A 62 73.27 -4.50 -16.11
CA MET A 62 73.68 -3.13 -16.48
C MET A 62 73.20 -2.10 -15.46
N VAL A 63 73.85 -0.93 -15.39
CA VAL A 63 73.39 0.18 -14.55
C VAL A 63 73.75 1.54 -15.17
N PRO A 64 72.85 2.54 -15.17
CA PRO A 64 73.17 3.90 -15.58
C PRO A 64 73.93 4.65 -14.47
N ALA A 65 74.83 5.53 -14.88
CA ALA A 65 75.60 6.46 -14.05
C ALA A 65 75.63 7.81 -14.79
N GLY A 66 74.51 8.55 -14.70
CA GLY A 66 74.23 9.69 -15.58
C GLY A 66 73.98 9.23 -17.03
N GLN A 67 74.59 9.92 -17.99
CA GLN A 67 74.51 9.61 -19.43
C GLN A 67 75.40 8.41 -19.84
N ARG A 68 76.22 7.91 -18.91
CA ARG A 68 77.02 6.68 -19.09
C ARG A 68 76.26 5.49 -18.52
N PHE A 69 76.55 4.29 -19.02
CA PHE A 69 76.16 3.06 -18.34
C PHE A 69 77.34 2.10 -18.21
N ILE A 70 77.26 1.27 -17.17
CA ILE A 70 78.21 0.17 -16.93
C ILE A 70 77.52 -1.13 -17.30
N PHE A 71 78.20 -1.93 -18.11
CA PHE A 71 77.79 -3.28 -18.49
C PHE A 71 78.61 -4.28 -17.67
N GLY A 72 77.95 -5.16 -16.94
CA GLY A 72 78.57 -6.16 -16.08
C GLY A 72 78.42 -7.56 -16.67
N TYR A 73 79.53 -8.28 -16.79
CA TYR A 73 79.60 -9.57 -17.46
C TYR A 73 80.67 -10.47 -16.83
N ASN A 74 80.73 -11.74 -17.25
CA ASN A 74 81.78 -12.66 -16.86
C ASN A 74 82.39 -13.32 -18.11
N VAL A 75 83.72 -13.24 -18.25
CA VAL A 75 84.50 -13.89 -19.32
C VAL A 75 84.98 -15.28 -18.88
N VAL A 76 84.91 -16.27 -19.77
CA VAL A 76 85.46 -17.62 -19.53
C VAL A 76 86.97 -17.62 -19.86
N LEU A 77 87.81 -17.42 -18.84
CA LEU A 77 89.27 -17.34 -18.99
C LEU A 77 89.91 -18.74 -19.14
N GLY A 78 90.52 -19.02 -20.29
CA GLY A 78 91.16 -20.31 -20.59
C GLY A 78 92.66 -20.42 -20.26
N LEU A 79 93.41 -19.32 -20.27
CA LEU A 79 94.87 -19.29 -20.11
C LEU A 79 95.39 -18.17 -19.18
N LYS A 80 94.50 -17.32 -18.66
CA LYS A 80 94.84 -16.14 -17.84
C LYS A 80 94.58 -16.47 -16.36
N ALA A 81 95.55 -16.20 -15.49
CA ALA A 81 95.53 -16.68 -14.09
C ALA A 81 94.74 -15.80 -13.11
N GLU A 82 94.64 -14.49 -13.39
CA GLU A 82 93.82 -13.53 -12.63
C GLU A 82 93.06 -12.66 -13.67
N PRO A 83 91.75 -12.39 -13.48
CA PRO A 83 91.00 -11.49 -14.36
C PRO A 83 91.38 -10.03 -14.14
N ASP A 84 91.38 -9.24 -15.22
CA ASP A 84 91.45 -7.78 -15.13
C ASP A 84 90.04 -7.17 -15.05
N LEU A 85 89.97 -5.88 -14.71
CA LEU A 85 88.69 -5.16 -14.63
C LEU A 85 87.89 -5.20 -15.95
N ALA A 86 88.58 -5.25 -17.09
CA ALA A 86 87.99 -5.38 -18.43
C ALA A 86 87.48 -6.79 -18.79
N ASP A 87 87.77 -7.82 -17.96
CA ASP A 87 87.16 -9.15 -18.11
C ASP A 87 85.80 -9.25 -17.38
N VAL A 88 85.37 -8.17 -16.72
CA VAL A 88 84.18 -8.12 -15.85
C VAL A 88 83.27 -6.93 -16.15
N PHE A 89 83.84 -5.77 -16.51
CA PHE A 89 83.10 -4.54 -16.78
C PHE A 89 83.43 -3.91 -18.12
N GLY A 90 82.45 -3.25 -18.72
CA GLY A 90 82.61 -2.30 -19.81
C GLY A 90 81.84 -1.02 -19.48
N VAL A 91 82.39 0.13 -19.85
CA VAL A 91 81.72 1.44 -19.68
C VAL A 91 81.39 1.97 -21.06
N TYR A 92 80.22 2.58 -21.20
CA TYR A 92 79.69 3.03 -22.49
C TYR A 92 78.93 4.36 -22.32
N GLU A 93 78.89 5.16 -23.37
CA GLU A 93 78.01 6.32 -23.52
C GLU A 93 76.71 5.88 -24.19
N TYR A 94 75.57 6.37 -23.69
CA TYR A 94 74.27 6.18 -24.32
C TYR A 94 73.86 7.47 -25.04
N ALA A 95 73.83 7.44 -26.38
CA ALA A 95 73.53 8.60 -27.20
C ALA A 95 72.90 8.18 -28.53
N GLU A 96 71.91 8.96 -29.01
CA GLU A 96 71.25 8.75 -30.32
C GLU A 96 70.68 7.33 -30.51
N HIS A 97 70.18 6.73 -29.40
CA HIS A 97 69.67 5.35 -29.33
C HIS A 97 70.70 4.25 -29.66
N ASP A 98 71.99 4.52 -29.48
CA ASP A 98 73.08 3.54 -29.59
C ASP A 98 74.05 3.60 -28.38
N PHE A 99 74.92 2.59 -28.26
CA PHE A 99 75.77 2.34 -27.09
C PHE A 99 77.25 2.36 -27.47
N ARG A 100 77.93 3.50 -27.23
CA ARG A 100 79.31 3.76 -27.68
C ARG A 100 80.32 3.36 -26.61
N PRO A 101 81.31 2.49 -26.89
CA PRO A 101 82.28 2.05 -25.88
C PRO A 101 83.19 3.18 -25.42
N LEU A 102 83.39 3.27 -24.12
CA LEU A 102 84.35 4.15 -23.44
C LEU A 102 85.44 3.32 -22.74
N GLY A 103 86.48 3.99 -22.25
CA GLY A 103 87.45 3.37 -21.34
C GLY A 103 86.89 3.21 -19.92
N LEU A 104 87.65 2.51 -19.07
CA LEU A 104 87.24 2.20 -17.69
C LEU A 104 87.58 3.31 -16.68
N GLU A 105 87.89 4.53 -17.12
CA GLU A 105 88.31 5.66 -16.27
C GLU A 105 87.30 5.96 -15.15
N LEU A 106 86.00 5.78 -15.42
CA LEU A 106 84.91 5.91 -14.45
C LEU A 106 85.08 5.01 -13.20
N LEU A 107 85.84 3.92 -13.31
CA LEU A 107 86.09 2.92 -12.26
C LEU A 107 87.56 2.89 -11.78
N GLN A 108 88.41 3.81 -12.24
CA GLN A 108 89.83 3.86 -11.87
C GLN A 108 90.04 4.52 -10.48
N ASN A 109 89.74 3.78 -9.42
CA ASN A 109 90.17 4.11 -8.06
C ASN A 109 91.28 3.15 -7.59
N PRO A 110 92.44 3.63 -7.09
CA PRO A 110 93.55 2.77 -6.69
C PRO A 110 93.22 1.73 -5.61
N GLN A 111 92.41 2.10 -4.61
CA GLN A 111 92.01 1.21 -3.52
C GLN A 111 91.06 0.12 -4.04
N PHE A 112 90.06 0.50 -4.84
CA PHE A 112 89.18 -0.46 -5.52
C PHE A 112 89.96 -1.46 -6.37
N LEU A 113 90.96 -1.00 -7.15
CA LEU A 113 91.80 -1.87 -8.00
C LEU A 113 92.67 -2.85 -7.21
N GLU A 114 93.05 -2.53 -5.97
CA GLU A 114 93.72 -3.47 -5.07
C GLU A 114 92.73 -4.47 -4.46
N GLU A 115 91.60 -3.97 -3.93
CA GLU A 115 90.58 -4.79 -3.27
C GLU A 115 89.85 -5.73 -4.24
N PHE A 116 89.65 -5.34 -5.50
CA PHE A 116 89.13 -6.16 -6.59
C PHE A 116 90.06 -7.34 -6.93
N ARG A 117 91.37 -7.09 -7.07
CA ARG A 117 92.36 -8.16 -7.29
C ARG A 117 92.44 -9.11 -6.10
N ASN A 118 92.39 -8.57 -4.89
CA ASN A 118 92.36 -9.37 -3.66
C ASN A 118 91.12 -10.28 -3.62
N LEU A 119 89.94 -9.81 -4.04
CA LEU A 119 88.72 -10.63 -4.09
C LEU A 119 88.93 -11.90 -4.94
N TYR A 120 89.33 -11.72 -6.21
CA TYR A 120 89.58 -12.84 -7.13
C TYR A 120 90.74 -13.75 -6.68
N ARG A 121 91.75 -13.22 -5.99
CA ARG A 121 92.88 -13.99 -5.47
C ARG A 121 92.49 -14.88 -4.27
N TYR A 122 91.64 -14.41 -3.37
CA TYR A 122 91.24 -15.15 -2.18
C TYR A 122 90.02 -16.07 -2.40
N TYR A 123 89.11 -15.72 -3.33
CA TYR A 123 87.86 -16.46 -3.56
C TYR A 123 87.80 -17.05 -4.97
N LYS A 124 88.05 -18.36 -5.09
CA LYS A 124 88.15 -19.08 -6.38
C LYS A 124 86.89 -19.09 -7.24
N ASN A 125 85.71 -18.87 -6.65
CA ASN A 125 84.42 -18.88 -7.34
C ASN A 125 83.86 -17.46 -7.53
N THR A 126 84.72 -16.43 -7.50
CA THR A 126 84.28 -15.04 -7.67
C THR A 126 83.67 -14.83 -9.06
N GLN A 127 82.40 -14.41 -9.09
CA GLN A 127 81.72 -13.94 -10.29
C GLN A 127 80.94 -12.65 -9.99
N PHE A 128 80.89 -11.73 -10.93
CA PHE A 128 79.96 -10.59 -10.85
C PHE A 128 78.52 -11.11 -11.03
N VAL A 129 77.56 -10.55 -10.28
CA VAL A 129 76.14 -10.99 -10.34
C VAL A 129 75.09 -9.88 -10.38
N LYS A 130 75.37 -8.66 -9.91
CA LYS A 130 74.36 -7.59 -9.86
C LYS A 130 74.97 -6.20 -9.67
N PHE A 131 74.34 -5.19 -10.25
CA PHE A 131 74.41 -3.80 -9.80
C PHE A 131 73.17 -3.48 -8.96
N ALA A 132 73.36 -3.18 -7.67
CA ALA A 132 72.26 -2.78 -6.79
C ALA A 132 72.38 -1.30 -6.41
N VAL A 133 71.42 -0.47 -6.85
CA VAL A 133 71.34 0.94 -6.47
C VAL A 133 70.39 1.09 -5.28
N ILE A 134 70.91 1.58 -4.16
CA ILE A 134 70.17 1.78 -2.91
C ILE A 134 70.40 3.23 -2.44
N GLY A 135 69.38 4.08 -2.62
CA GLY A 135 69.53 5.52 -2.44
C GLY A 135 70.57 6.10 -3.40
N ALA A 136 71.51 6.90 -2.90
CA ALA A 136 72.61 7.46 -3.68
C ALA A 136 73.80 6.50 -3.88
N HIS A 137 73.72 5.25 -3.42
CA HIS A 137 74.83 4.30 -3.48
C HIS A 137 74.63 3.23 -4.54
N LEU A 138 75.70 2.92 -5.28
CA LEU A 138 75.82 1.77 -6.16
C LEU A 138 76.66 0.68 -5.48
N PHE A 139 76.08 -0.50 -5.30
CA PHE A 139 76.76 -1.71 -4.86
C PHE A 139 77.03 -2.62 -6.06
N MET A 140 78.30 -2.89 -6.35
CA MET A 140 78.70 -3.92 -7.31
C MET A 140 78.80 -5.25 -6.56
N VAL A 141 77.88 -6.17 -6.84
CA VAL A 141 77.71 -7.42 -6.09
C VAL A 141 78.44 -8.56 -6.79
N PHE A 142 79.28 -9.27 -6.03
CA PHE A 142 80.02 -10.44 -6.46
C PHE A 142 79.62 -11.64 -5.60
N ARG A 143 79.30 -12.79 -6.23
CA ARG A 143 79.13 -14.07 -5.53
C ARG A 143 80.52 -14.67 -5.35
N VAL A 144 80.86 -15.09 -4.13
CA VAL A 144 82.19 -15.63 -3.78
C VAL A 144 82.15 -17.11 -3.36
N GLY A 145 80.98 -17.58 -2.90
CA GLY A 145 80.75 -18.96 -2.48
C GLY A 145 79.91 -19.79 -3.46
N LYS A 146 79.37 -20.90 -2.96
CA LYS A 146 78.43 -21.76 -3.72
C LYS A 146 76.96 -21.34 -3.60
N SER A 147 76.60 -20.60 -2.55
CA SER A 147 75.24 -20.06 -2.37
C SER A 147 75.16 -18.67 -2.98
N ALA A 148 74.03 -18.31 -3.60
CA ALA A 148 73.78 -16.94 -4.04
C ALA A 148 73.59 -15.93 -2.88
N SER A 149 73.59 -16.38 -1.63
CA SER A 149 73.69 -15.52 -0.44
C SER A 149 75.14 -15.22 -0.01
N ASP A 150 76.14 -15.94 -0.51
CA ASP A 150 77.55 -15.79 -0.14
C ASP A 150 78.21 -14.76 -1.07
N VAL A 151 78.05 -13.49 -0.73
CA VAL A 151 78.38 -12.33 -1.58
C VAL A 151 79.34 -11.35 -0.91
N LYS A 152 80.07 -10.59 -1.73
CA LYS A 152 80.77 -9.38 -1.34
C LYS A 152 80.39 -8.22 -2.26
N THR A 153 80.44 -7.01 -1.74
CA THR A 153 79.98 -5.81 -2.45
C THR A 153 81.03 -4.71 -2.41
N PHE A 154 81.29 -4.08 -3.55
CA PHE A 154 82.01 -2.80 -3.61
C PHE A 154 81.00 -1.66 -3.63
N LYS A 155 81.08 -0.77 -2.64
CA LYS A 155 80.17 0.35 -2.45
C LYS A 155 80.74 1.63 -3.06
N TRP A 156 79.94 2.29 -3.88
CA TRP A 156 80.24 3.54 -4.56
C TRP A 156 79.14 4.57 -4.27
N LEU A 157 79.48 5.85 -4.25
CA LEU A 157 78.55 6.98 -4.21
C LEU A 157 78.36 7.52 -5.63
N ILE A 158 77.10 7.69 -6.04
CA ILE A 158 76.72 8.26 -7.34
C ILE A 158 76.66 9.78 -7.23
N GLN A 159 77.33 10.51 -8.13
CA GLN A 159 77.34 11.97 -8.20
C GLN A 159 77.26 12.41 -9.67
N GLY A 160 76.05 12.48 -10.23
CA GLY A 160 75.83 12.72 -11.66
C GLY A 160 76.52 11.65 -12.52
N ASP A 161 77.26 12.07 -13.55
CA ASP A 161 78.05 11.20 -14.43
C ASP A 161 79.34 10.64 -13.80
N THR A 162 79.50 10.71 -12.48
CA THR A 162 80.70 10.29 -11.74
C THR A 162 80.39 9.35 -10.58
N LEU A 163 81.33 8.45 -10.30
CA LEU A 163 81.27 7.48 -9.19
C LEU A 163 82.47 7.67 -8.26
N THR A 164 82.21 7.79 -6.96
CA THR A 164 83.25 7.83 -5.93
C THR A 164 83.25 6.52 -5.14
N TYR A 165 84.38 5.80 -5.15
CA TYR A 165 84.52 4.56 -4.36
C TYR A 165 84.53 4.84 -2.85
N LEU A 166 83.90 3.97 -2.05
CA LEU A 166 83.85 4.07 -0.59
C LEU A 166 84.56 2.90 0.10
N ASP A 167 84.05 1.66 -0.04
CA ASP A 167 84.56 0.49 0.70
C ASP A 167 84.08 -0.87 0.13
N ASN A 168 84.60 -1.96 0.69
CA ASN A 168 84.21 -3.36 0.38
C ASN A 168 83.58 -4.13 1.57
N ARG A 169 83.11 -3.43 2.61
CA ARG A 169 82.66 -4.00 3.91
C ARG A 169 81.20 -3.71 4.24
N SER A 170 80.55 -2.92 3.41
CA SER A 170 79.12 -2.62 3.46
C SER A 170 78.25 -3.74 2.85
N ASP A 171 78.71 -5.00 2.79
CA ASP A 171 77.91 -6.12 2.27
C ASP A 171 76.66 -6.43 3.12
N HIS A 172 76.65 -5.97 4.37
CA HIS A 172 75.49 -5.98 5.25
C HIS A 172 74.44 -4.89 4.95
N GLU A 173 74.77 -3.87 4.13
CA GLU A 173 73.80 -2.87 3.64
C GLU A 173 73.05 -3.34 2.39
N TYR A 174 73.56 -4.37 1.69
CA TYR A 174 72.91 -4.96 0.52
C TYR A 174 71.75 -5.88 0.94
N THR A 175 70.64 -5.27 1.34
CA THR A 175 69.39 -5.96 1.73
C THR A 175 68.28 -5.74 0.70
N PHE A 176 67.51 -6.78 0.43
CA PHE A 176 66.25 -6.68 -0.32
C PHE A 176 65.15 -6.08 0.58
N PRO A 177 64.11 -5.42 0.02
CA PRO A 177 62.95 -4.97 0.79
C PRO A 177 62.17 -6.15 1.40
N PRO A 178 61.19 -5.89 2.28
CA PRO A 178 60.22 -6.89 2.70
C PRO A 178 59.57 -7.56 1.49
N GLN A 179 59.67 -8.90 1.42
CA GLN A 179 59.12 -9.69 0.32
C GLN A 179 57.59 -9.79 0.37
N HIS A 180 57.02 -9.56 1.56
CA HIS A 180 55.59 -9.48 1.80
C HIS A 180 55.28 -8.13 2.44
N GLU A 181 54.38 -7.34 1.82
CA GLU A 181 53.88 -6.08 2.40
C GLU A 181 52.74 -6.32 3.43
N PHE A 182 52.59 -7.56 3.92
CA PHE A 182 51.61 -8.00 4.92
C PHE A 182 52.24 -9.04 5.87
N GLN A 183 51.61 -9.27 7.03
CA GLN A 183 52.12 -10.19 8.06
C GLN A 183 51.28 -11.47 8.16
N TRP A 184 51.95 -12.61 8.23
CA TRP A 184 51.34 -13.92 8.45
C TRP A 184 51.02 -14.15 9.94
N LYS A 185 49.73 -14.27 10.28
CA LYS A 185 49.25 -14.73 11.60
C LYS A 185 49.22 -16.26 11.61
N ARG A 186 49.58 -16.92 12.72
CA ARG A 186 49.34 -18.38 12.91
C ARG A 186 47.89 -18.58 13.38
N ALA A 187 47.23 -19.64 12.91
CA ALA A 187 45.94 -20.05 13.46
C ALA A 187 46.09 -20.57 14.90
N THR A 188 45.09 -20.31 15.76
CA THR A 188 45.08 -20.66 17.18
C THR A 188 43.91 -21.59 17.52
N ARG A 189 43.95 -22.26 18.68
CA ARG A 189 43.04 -23.38 18.98
C ARG A 189 41.57 -22.96 19.21
N ASP A 190 41.36 -21.71 19.62
CA ASP A 190 40.05 -21.04 19.70
C ASP A 190 39.38 -20.81 18.34
N MET A 191 40.16 -20.86 17.25
CA MET A 191 39.64 -20.81 15.88
C MET A 191 39.04 -22.16 15.43
N GLN A 192 39.27 -23.26 16.15
CA GLN A 192 38.72 -24.57 15.78
C GLN A 192 37.20 -24.66 16.00
N ARG A 193 36.54 -25.48 15.17
CA ARG A 193 35.12 -25.84 15.26
C ARG A 193 35.01 -27.36 15.33
N GLY A 194 34.37 -27.87 16.39
CA GLY A 194 34.24 -29.31 16.65
C GLY A 194 33.06 -29.95 15.92
N GLY A 195 33.18 -31.24 15.61
CA GLY A 195 32.08 -32.03 15.04
C GLY A 195 32.59 -33.33 14.39
N LYS A 196 31.88 -33.80 13.36
CA LYS A 196 32.26 -34.98 12.57
C LYS A 196 33.35 -34.64 11.53
N HIS A 197 33.26 -33.44 10.96
CA HIS A 197 34.24 -32.84 10.05
C HIS A 197 34.75 -31.53 10.70
N PRO A 198 35.56 -31.61 11.77
CA PRO A 198 36.08 -30.42 12.45
C PRO A 198 37.04 -29.64 11.55
N HIS A 199 37.04 -28.32 11.69
CA HIS A 199 37.84 -27.41 10.86
C HIS A 199 38.33 -26.19 11.64
N ILE A 200 39.20 -25.37 11.05
CA ILE A 200 39.68 -24.09 11.57
C ILE A 200 38.93 -22.95 10.87
N SER A 201 38.18 -22.15 11.64
CA SER A 201 37.51 -20.93 11.18
C SER A 201 38.47 -19.75 11.16
N ILE A 202 38.68 -19.16 9.98
CA ILE A 202 39.53 -17.99 9.80
C ILE A 202 38.66 -16.75 9.61
N GLU A 203 38.64 -15.91 10.65
CA GLU A 203 37.87 -14.65 10.74
C GLU A 203 36.35 -14.86 10.49
N ASP A 204 35.84 -16.08 10.74
CA ASP A 204 34.49 -16.58 10.42
C ASP A 204 34.05 -16.34 8.95
N LYS A 205 35.03 -16.36 8.04
CA LYS A 205 34.85 -16.11 6.59
C LYS A 205 35.27 -17.27 5.69
N VAL A 206 36.25 -18.06 6.12
CA VAL A 206 36.75 -19.24 5.41
C VAL A 206 37.15 -20.30 6.41
N PHE A 207 36.85 -21.55 6.08
CA PHE A 207 36.97 -22.67 7.01
C PHE A 207 37.90 -23.72 6.38
N VAL A 208 38.97 -24.09 7.07
CA VAL A 208 39.99 -25.01 6.52
C VAL A 208 40.03 -26.28 7.35
N GLU A 209 39.90 -27.43 6.69
CA GLU A 209 40.12 -28.74 7.28
C GLU A 209 41.25 -29.49 6.57
N THR A 210 41.91 -30.38 7.29
CA THR A 210 43.09 -31.16 6.84
C THR A 210 42.89 -32.66 7.12
N ILE A 211 41.66 -33.09 7.36
CA ILE A 211 41.30 -34.40 7.91
C ILE A 211 40.75 -35.35 6.86
N GLY A 212 40.87 -36.66 7.08
CA GLY A 212 40.20 -37.67 6.24
C GLY A 212 40.88 -37.99 4.90
N GLY A 213 42.06 -37.41 4.65
CA GLY A 213 42.86 -37.65 3.46
C GLY A 213 42.97 -36.48 2.49
N ASP A 214 42.34 -35.34 2.79
CA ASP A 214 42.43 -34.11 2.00
C ASP A 214 42.56 -32.82 2.85
N LEU A 215 43.12 -31.79 2.22
CA LEU A 215 43.07 -30.39 2.62
C LEU A 215 41.88 -29.78 1.90
N THR A 216 40.83 -29.44 2.65
CA THR A 216 39.58 -28.89 2.11
C THR A 216 39.29 -27.50 2.66
N ILE A 217 38.93 -26.58 1.76
CA ILE A 217 38.56 -25.19 2.05
C ILE A 217 37.06 -25.05 1.84
N LYS A 218 36.32 -24.57 2.86
CA LYS A 218 34.87 -24.35 2.84
C LYS A 218 34.52 -22.88 3.10
N VAL A 219 33.27 -22.53 2.80
CA VAL A 219 32.69 -21.17 2.92
C VAL A 219 31.49 -21.09 3.85
N GLU A 220 31.23 -22.16 4.60
CA GLU A 220 30.17 -22.30 5.60
C GLU A 220 30.71 -23.05 6.82
N ASP A 221 30.33 -22.63 8.04
CA ASP A 221 30.67 -23.32 9.28
C ASP A 221 29.81 -24.59 9.40
N ASN A 222 30.24 -25.64 8.72
CA ASN A 222 29.58 -26.94 8.71
C ASN A 222 30.56 -28.05 9.10
N THR A 223 30.32 -28.64 10.27
CA THR A 223 31.08 -29.77 10.81
C THR A 223 30.34 -31.12 10.67
N SER A 224 29.24 -31.16 9.91
CA SER A 224 28.48 -32.38 9.61
C SER A 224 28.86 -33.03 8.26
N THR A 225 29.38 -32.24 7.32
CA THR A 225 29.83 -32.68 5.98
C THR A 225 31.23 -32.16 5.64
N GLY A 226 31.97 -32.93 4.82
CA GLY A 226 33.32 -32.60 4.33
C GLY A 226 33.35 -32.01 2.92
N GLN A 227 32.27 -31.34 2.47
CA GLN A 227 32.25 -30.71 1.14
C GLN A 227 32.73 -29.26 1.24
N GLY A 228 33.72 -28.90 0.43
CA GLY A 228 34.24 -27.55 0.29
C GLY A 228 34.29 -27.08 -1.16
N ILE A 229 34.77 -25.85 -1.35
CA ILE A 229 34.96 -25.20 -2.66
C ILE A 229 36.28 -25.61 -3.34
N LEU A 230 37.23 -26.14 -2.58
CA LEU A 230 38.51 -26.66 -3.04
C LEU A 230 38.91 -27.81 -2.11
N SER A 231 39.37 -28.93 -2.69
CA SER A 231 39.89 -30.11 -2.00
C SER A 231 41.17 -30.56 -2.71
N GLU A 232 42.25 -30.81 -1.98
CA GLU A 232 43.47 -31.43 -2.49
C GLU A 232 43.90 -32.59 -1.58
N PRO A 233 44.36 -33.74 -2.12
CA PRO A 233 44.88 -34.82 -1.28
C PRO A 233 46.12 -34.38 -0.49
N VAL A 234 46.29 -34.96 0.70
CA VAL A 234 47.46 -34.80 1.58
C VAL A 234 48.27 -36.09 1.67
N ASP A 235 49.56 -35.97 2.00
CA ASP A 235 50.47 -37.14 2.07
C ASP A 235 50.11 -38.08 3.23
N ASP A 236 49.82 -37.55 4.42
CA ASP A 236 49.32 -38.31 5.57
C ASP A 236 47.80 -38.14 5.72
N LYS A 237 47.08 -39.26 5.76
CA LYS A 237 45.61 -39.29 5.76
C LYS A 237 45.00 -39.35 7.16
N ASP A 238 45.78 -39.76 8.14
CA ASP A 238 45.34 -39.95 9.53
C ASP A 238 45.64 -38.72 10.41
N GLN A 239 46.16 -37.63 9.82
CA GLN A 239 46.46 -36.37 10.49
C GLN A 239 45.21 -35.68 11.08
N THR A 240 45.41 -34.92 12.16
CA THR A 240 44.38 -34.05 12.76
C THR A 240 44.66 -32.58 12.50
N LEU A 241 43.72 -31.70 12.85
CA LEU A 241 43.89 -30.24 12.69
C LEU A 241 45.12 -29.70 13.45
N ASP A 242 45.41 -30.24 14.64
CA ASP A 242 46.53 -29.80 15.49
C ASP A 242 47.90 -30.22 14.91
N ASP A 243 47.94 -31.20 13.99
CA ASP A 243 49.17 -31.68 13.35
C ASP A 243 49.58 -30.84 12.12
N SER A 244 48.66 -30.01 11.61
CA SER A 244 48.86 -29.16 10.43
C SER A 244 49.17 -27.70 10.79
N GLU A 245 50.18 -27.09 10.15
CA GLU A 245 50.52 -25.69 10.40
C GLU A 245 49.78 -24.75 9.44
N ILE A 246 48.77 -24.06 9.96
CA ILE A 246 48.01 -23.04 9.22
C ILE A 246 48.44 -21.63 9.64
N TYR A 247 48.80 -20.82 8.64
CA TYR A 247 49.01 -19.38 8.74
C TYR A 247 48.09 -18.65 7.76
N PHE A 248 47.70 -17.42 8.10
CA PHE A 248 46.82 -16.58 7.26
C PHE A 248 47.18 -15.10 7.32
N ALA A 249 46.79 -14.35 6.29
CA ALA A 249 46.85 -12.89 6.25
C ALA A 249 45.59 -12.33 5.58
N VAL A 250 45.06 -11.21 6.09
CA VAL A 250 43.83 -10.58 5.58
C VAL A 250 44.19 -9.28 4.88
N VAL A 251 43.88 -9.18 3.59
CA VAL A 251 44.16 -8.02 2.72
C VAL A 251 42.86 -7.60 2.03
N GLY A 252 42.03 -6.83 2.74
CA GLY A 252 40.71 -6.41 2.26
C GLY A 252 39.71 -7.57 2.19
N ASN A 253 39.25 -7.87 0.97
CA ASN A 253 38.39 -9.02 0.67
C ASN A 253 39.18 -10.34 0.51
N LEU A 254 40.50 -10.26 0.40
CA LEU A 254 41.37 -11.41 0.18
C LEU A 254 41.84 -11.99 1.53
N ILE A 255 41.72 -13.30 1.69
CA ILE A 255 42.35 -14.06 2.77
C ILE A 255 43.42 -14.94 2.12
N LEU A 256 44.68 -14.65 2.43
CA LEU A 256 45.82 -15.44 2.03
C LEU A 256 46.03 -16.55 3.04
N LEU A 257 46.26 -17.76 2.57
CA LEU A 257 46.50 -18.94 3.39
C LEU A 257 47.87 -19.52 3.05
N LYS A 258 48.58 -19.97 4.09
CA LYS A 258 49.83 -20.71 4.01
C LYS A 258 49.68 -21.94 4.91
N ILE A 259 49.53 -23.10 4.31
CA ILE A 259 49.17 -24.35 4.99
C ILE A 259 50.27 -25.38 4.76
N ARG A 260 50.76 -26.01 5.82
CA ARG A 260 51.61 -27.20 5.74
C ARG A 260 50.88 -28.37 6.41
N PRO A 261 50.39 -29.34 5.64
CA PRO A 261 49.94 -30.62 6.17
C PRO A 261 51.06 -31.35 6.90
N TYR A 262 50.68 -32.30 7.74
CA TYR A 262 51.57 -33.17 8.50
C TYR A 262 52.49 -33.97 7.57
N GLN A 263 53.74 -34.15 8.01
CA GLN A 263 54.86 -34.78 7.28
C GLN A 263 55.29 -34.14 5.93
N GLU A 264 54.47 -33.28 5.30
CA GLU A 264 54.83 -32.59 4.05
C GLU A 264 56.05 -31.67 4.24
N GLN A 265 56.92 -31.57 3.23
CA GLN A 265 58.17 -30.79 3.30
C GLN A 265 58.00 -29.31 2.92
N GLN A 266 56.89 -28.96 2.26
CA GLN A 266 56.62 -27.62 1.72
C GLN A 266 55.32 -27.06 2.29
N TYR A 267 55.18 -25.73 2.28
CA TYR A 267 53.89 -25.08 2.51
C TYR A 267 53.18 -24.92 1.16
N ARG A 268 51.89 -25.25 1.13
CA ARG A 268 50.95 -24.91 0.06
C ARG A 268 50.37 -23.53 0.34
N TYR A 269 50.26 -22.67 -0.67
CA TYR A 269 49.70 -21.32 -0.51
C TYR A 269 48.42 -21.15 -1.32
N PHE A 270 47.45 -20.42 -0.78
CA PHE A 270 46.15 -20.19 -1.42
C PHE A 270 45.72 -18.73 -1.29
N ILE A 271 44.97 -18.24 -2.29
CA ILE A 271 44.13 -17.04 -2.16
C ILE A 271 42.68 -17.51 -2.04
N PHE A 272 42.00 -17.07 -0.98
CA PHE A 272 40.55 -17.10 -0.89
C PHE A 272 40.00 -15.67 -1.07
N ASN A 273 39.05 -15.49 -1.99
CA ASN A 273 38.32 -14.24 -2.13
C ASN A 273 36.95 -14.38 -1.44
N PHE A 274 36.77 -13.68 -0.31
CA PHE A 274 35.55 -13.72 0.49
C PHE A 274 34.31 -13.24 -0.28
N LYS A 275 34.48 -12.32 -1.24
CA LYS A 275 33.39 -11.78 -2.03
C LYS A 275 32.92 -12.75 -3.12
N LEU A 276 33.84 -13.42 -3.81
CA LEU A 276 33.49 -14.42 -4.83
C LEU A 276 33.23 -15.82 -4.25
N LYS A 277 33.54 -16.05 -2.96
CA LYS A 277 33.54 -17.39 -2.33
C LYS A 277 34.39 -18.41 -3.09
N THR A 278 35.48 -17.97 -3.72
CA THR A 278 36.41 -18.83 -4.48
C THR A 278 37.76 -18.93 -3.79
N ALA A 279 38.37 -20.12 -3.86
CA ALA A 279 39.73 -20.39 -3.42
C ALA A 279 40.56 -20.90 -4.59
N GLN A 280 41.81 -20.49 -4.69
CA GLN A 280 42.77 -20.99 -5.66
C GLN A 280 44.13 -21.22 -5.00
N ARG A 281 44.82 -22.28 -5.41
CA ARG A 281 46.22 -22.51 -5.04
C ARG A 281 47.13 -21.57 -5.82
N LEU A 282 48.12 -20.99 -5.15
CA LEU A 282 49.06 -20.02 -5.70
C LEU A 282 50.37 -20.04 -4.90
N ASP A 283 51.18 -21.09 -5.10
CA ASP A 283 52.46 -21.28 -4.39
C ASP A 283 53.48 -20.17 -4.68
N ALA A 284 53.28 -19.38 -5.74
CA ALA A 284 54.04 -18.15 -6.04
C ALA A 284 54.01 -17.09 -4.91
N LEU A 285 53.06 -17.18 -3.97
CA LEU A 285 53.02 -16.33 -2.78
C LEU A 285 54.17 -16.64 -1.79
N ALA A 286 54.86 -17.77 -1.93
CA ALA A 286 56.01 -18.13 -1.10
C ALA A 286 57.19 -17.15 -1.28
N ASP A 287 57.50 -16.81 -2.53
CA ASP A 287 58.68 -16.03 -2.91
C ASP A 287 58.54 -14.55 -2.49
N ALA A 288 57.55 -13.87 -3.06
CA ALA A 288 57.24 -12.48 -2.81
C ALA A 288 55.79 -12.14 -3.20
N CYS A 289 55.12 -11.30 -2.40
CA CYS A 289 53.81 -10.75 -2.73
C CYS A 289 53.60 -9.39 -2.07
N VAL A 290 53.43 -8.35 -2.89
CA VAL A 290 53.35 -6.95 -2.46
C VAL A 290 52.03 -6.31 -2.88
N LEU A 291 51.68 -5.18 -2.28
CA LEU A 291 50.40 -4.52 -2.51
C LEU A 291 50.42 -3.72 -3.82
N LEU A 292 49.27 -3.76 -4.51
CA LEU A 292 48.92 -2.80 -5.55
C LEU A 292 48.54 -1.44 -4.91
N PRO A 293 48.68 -0.32 -5.64
CA PRO A 293 48.35 1.01 -5.11
C PRO A 293 46.94 1.07 -4.52
N ASP A 294 46.80 1.88 -3.47
CA ASP A 294 45.55 2.17 -2.75
C ASP A 294 44.77 0.92 -2.25
N GLY A 295 45.42 -0.25 -2.20
CA GLY A 295 44.83 -1.51 -1.74
C GLY A 295 44.06 -2.30 -2.81
N GLN A 296 44.14 -1.90 -4.09
CA GLN A 296 43.42 -2.50 -5.24
C GLN A 296 43.62 -4.02 -5.37
N GLY A 297 44.69 -4.57 -4.81
CA GLY A 297 44.97 -6.00 -4.79
C GLY A 297 46.43 -6.32 -4.47
N LEU A 298 46.90 -7.42 -5.05
CA LEU A 298 48.21 -8.01 -4.84
C LEU A 298 48.94 -8.21 -6.16
N ILE A 299 50.27 -8.11 -6.14
CA ILE A 299 51.15 -8.46 -7.26
C ILE A 299 52.34 -9.29 -6.75
N PHE A 300 52.72 -10.28 -7.54
CA PHE A 300 53.68 -11.34 -7.24
C PHE A 300 54.35 -11.78 -8.54
N PRO A 301 55.48 -12.52 -8.52
CA PRO A 301 56.25 -12.81 -9.74
C PRO A 301 55.48 -13.53 -10.85
N HIS A 302 54.43 -14.27 -10.48
CA HIS A 302 53.60 -15.03 -11.40
C HIS A 302 52.32 -14.30 -11.82
N GLY A 303 52.08 -13.05 -11.43
CA GLY A 303 50.83 -12.34 -11.78
C GLY A 303 50.34 -11.31 -10.78
N PHE A 304 49.05 -10.97 -10.91
CA PHE A 304 48.34 -10.09 -10.00
C PHE A 304 46.93 -10.60 -9.70
N TYR A 305 46.37 -10.18 -8.57
CA TYR A 305 45.03 -10.55 -8.11
C TYR A 305 44.35 -9.35 -7.42
N LEU A 306 43.21 -8.88 -7.95
CA LEU A 306 42.48 -7.71 -7.44
C LEU A 306 41.48 -8.07 -6.33
N GLN A 307 41.06 -7.05 -5.55
CA GLN A 307 39.96 -7.17 -4.58
C GLN A 307 38.64 -7.63 -5.23
N THR A 308 38.39 -7.25 -6.49
CA THR A 308 37.24 -7.66 -7.32
C THR A 308 37.32 -9.11 -7.80
N GLY A 309 38.44 -9.80 -7.54
CA GLY A 309 38.75 -11.16 -7.98
C GLY A 309 39.26 -11.29 -9.41
N ASP A 310 39.31 -10.20 -10.18
CA ASP A 310 39.96 -10.20 -11.49
C ASP A 310 41.46 -10.37 -11.30
N ASN A 311 42.05 -11.27 -12.07
CA ASN A 311 43.43 -11.71 -11.90
C ASN A 311 44.01 -12.17 -13.23
N LYS A 312 45.33 -12.21 -13.32
CA LYS A 312 46.04 -12.79 -14.46
C LYS A 312 47.30 -13.46 -13.95
N LEU A 313 47.43 -14.74 -14.25
CA LEU A 313 48.64 -15.52 -14.01
C LEU A 313 49.48 -15.59 -15.29
N PHE A 314 50.79 -15.60 -15.14
CA PHE A 314 51.78 -15.71 -16.20
C PHE A 314 52.66 -16.94 -15.94
N ASP A 315 52.58 -17.94 -16.83
CA ASP A 315 53.49 -19.09 -16.80
C ASP A 315 54.81 -18.70 -17.49
N ASN A 316 55.75 -18.20 -16.68
CA ASN A 316 57.04 -17.72 -17.12
C ASN A 316 58.17 -18.74 -16.90
N GLY A 317 57.89 -19.90 -16.28
CA GLY A 317 58.89 -20.88 -15.83
C GLY A 317 59.83 -20.43 -14.68
N LEU A 318 59.93 -19.12 -14.43
CA LEU A 318 60.76 -18.52 -13.37
C LEU A 318 60.24 -18.85 -11.96
N ARG A 319 61.15 -19.10 -11.02
CA ARG A 319 60.87 -19.39 -9.60
C ARG A 319 61.84 -18.62 -8.70
N GLU A 320 61.58 -18.60 -7.39
CA GLU A 320 62.47 -18.00 -6.38
C GLU A 320 62.75 -16.51 -6.69
N MET A 321 61.70 -15.83 -7.18
CA MET A 321 61.74 -14.48 -7.73
C MET A 321 61.47 -13.45 -6.63
N LEU A 322 62.52 -12.78 -6.14
CA LEU A 322 62.43 -11.87 -5.01
C LEU A 322 62.04 -10.45 -5.45
N PHE A 323 61.14 -9.79 -4.74
CA PHE A 323 60.82 -8.38 -4.94
C PHE A 323 62.03 -7.50 -4.62
N GLU A 324 62.40 -6.63 -5.56
CA GLU A 324 63.54 -5.72 -5.43
C GLU A 324 63.10 -4.28 -5.16
N LYS A 325 62.17 -3.74 -5.97
CA LYS A 325 61.66 -2.37 -5.86
C LYS A 325 60.39 -2.12 -6.68
N ARG A 326 59.68 -1.05 -6.32
CA ARG A 326 58.53 -0.47 -7.03
C ARG A 326 58.92 0.92 -7.52
N VAL A 327 58.91 1.14 -8.84
CA VAL A 327 59.08 2.48 -9.45
C VAL A 327 57.69 3.06 -9.72
N VAL A 328 57.48 4.31 -9.36
CA VAL A 328 56.20 5.02 -9.53
C VAL A 328 56.39 6.12 -10.56
N SER A 329 55.60 6.13 -11.64
CA SER A 329 55.66 7.22 -12.62
C SER A 329 55.15 8.54 -12.01
N PRO A 330 55.74 9.70 -12.35
CA PRO A 330 55.18 11.01 -12.03
C PRO A 330 53.73 11.21 -12.51
N ASN A 331 53.28 10.47 -13.53
CA ASN A 331 51.91 10.51 -14.03
C ASN A 331 50.86 9.99 -13.01
N GLY A 332 51.28 9.23 -11.99
CA GLY A 332 50.44 8.71 -10.92
C GLY A 332 49.56 7.50 -11.29
N GLU A 333 49.55 7.07 -12.54
CA GLU A 333 48.79 5.90 -13.01
C GLU A 333 49.65 4.65 -13.20
N ASP A 334 50.94 4.76 -13.56
CA ASP A 334 51.79 3.62 -13.87
C ASP A 334 52.80 3.27 -12.77
N PHE A 335 52.90 1.97 -12.46
CA PHE A 335 53.73 1.39 -11.40
C PHE A 335 54.52 0.20 -11.92
N LEU A 336 55.85 0.29 -11.95
CA LEU A 336 56.73 -0.82 -12.34
C LEU A 336 57.17 -1.62 -11.11
N TYR A 337 56.78 -2.88 -11.06
CA TYR A 337 57.23 -3.82 -10.02
C TYR A 337 58.39 -4.66 -10.56
N VAL A 338 59.51 -4.66 -9.85
CA VAL A 338 60.75 -5.32 -10.23
C VAL A 338 60.98 -6.52 -9.31
N PHE A 339 61.07 -7.71 -9.90
CA PHE A 339 61.47 -8.95 -9.23
C PHE A 339 62.78 -9.49 -9.83
N TYR A 340 63.59 -10.19 -9.03
CA TYR A 340 64.93 -10.65 -9.40
C TYR A 340 65.22 -12.04 -8.82
N ASN A 341 65.69 -12.98 -9.64
CA ASN A 341 66.21 -14.28 -9.20
C ASN A 341 67.73 -14.18 -8.93
N LYS A 342 68.15 -14.55 -7.72
CA LYS A 342 69.56 -14.44 -7.26
C LYS A 342 70.52 -15.44 -7.88
N ASP A 343 70.03 -16.58 -8.32
CA ASP A 343 70.85 -17.68 -8.82
C ASP A 343 71.12 -17.57 -10.33
N GLN A 344 70.08 -17.21 -11.10
CA GLN A 344 70.10 -17.00 -12.55
C GLN A 344 70.46 -15.57 -12.99
N GLY A 345 70.32 -14.58 -12.10
CA GLY A 345 70.50 -13.15 -12.44
C GLY A 345 69.34 -12.55 -13.25
N THR A 346 68.25 -13.29 -13.44
CA THR A 346 67.12 -12.87 -14.27
C THR A 346 66.20 -11.88 -13.54
N TYR A 347 65.85 -10.81 -14.23
CA TYR A 347 64.87 -9.80 -13.82
C TYR A 347 63.51 -10.05 -14.48
N LEU A 348 62.45 -9.72 -13.76
CA LEU A 348 61.07 -9.64 -14.24
C LEU A 348 60.49 -8.26 -13.91
N LEU A 349 60.10 -7.52 -14.95
CA LEU A 349 59.46 -6.21 -14.81
C LEU A 349 57.96 -6.33 -15.13
N LEU A 350 57.11 -5.98 -14.16
CA LEU A 350 55.65 -5.99 -14.29
C LEU A 350 55.12 -4.55 -14.25
N SER A 351 54.64 -4.06 -15.38
CA SER A 351 54.02 -2.73 -15.52
C SER A 351 52.54 -2.80 -15.15
N TYR A 352 52.13 -2.18 -14.04
CA TYR A 352 50.74 -2.08 -13.60
C TYR A 352 50.19 -0.67 -13.84
N ASN A 353 49.08 -0.56 -14.59
CA ASN A 353 48.33 0.69 -14.71
C ASN A 353 47.12 0.67 -13.75
N ARG A 354 47.10 1.67 -12.87
CA ARG A 354 46.12 1.87 -11.79
C ARG A 354 44.70 2.17 -12.28
N ILE A 355 44.56 2.91 -13.39
CA ILE A 355 43.22 3.24 -13.95
C ILE A 355 42.64 2.01 -14.62
N ALA A 356 43.39 1.37 -15.52
CA ALA A 356 42.97 0.17 -16.24
C ALA A 356 42.98 -1.11 -15.37
N GLN A 357 43.44 -0.99 -14.11
CA GLN A 357 43.54 -2.06 -13.11
C GLN A 357 44.22 -3.34 -13.63
N ARG A 358 45.26 -3.22 -14.46
CA ARG A 358 45.87 -4.36 -15.15
C ARG A 358 47.39 -4.34 -15.14
N VAL A 359 48.00 -5.52 -15.18
CA VAL A 359 49.40 -5.70 -15.56
C VAL A 359 49.48 -5.97 -17.07
N ASP A 360 50.34 -5.24 -17.78
CA ASP A 360 50.63 -5.47 -19.19
C ASP A 360 51.50 -6.74 -19.39
N ASN A 361 52.12 -6.94 -20.56
CA ASN A 361 52.91 -8.15 -20.80
C ASN A 361 54.25 -8.10 -20.05
N PRO A 362 54.63 -9.15 -19.29
CA PRO A 362 55.87 -9.15 -18.49
C PRO A 362 57.14 -9.01 -19.34
N ILE A 363 58.07 -8.19 -18.86
CA ILE A 363 59.41 -8.07 -19.45
C ILE A 363 60.36 -8.94 -18.64
N VAL A 364 60.75 -10.09 -19.19
CA VAL A 364 61.88 -10.89 -18.71
C VAL A 364 63.17 -10.34 -19.36
N CYS A 365 64.18 -10.04 -18.55
CA CYS A 365 65.50 -9.54 -18.97
C CYS A 365 66.61 -10.02 -18.00
N HIS A 366 67.88 -9.80 -18.35
CA HIS A 366 69.04 -10.14 -17.50
C HIS A 366 69.75 -8.91 -16.93
N GLY A 367 69.47 -7.73 -17.47
CA GLY A 367 69.89 -6.44 -16.89
C GLY A 367 69.13 -5.32 -17.58
N TYR A 368 68.89 -4.24 -16.86
CA TYR A 368 68.15 -3.10 -17.39
C TYR A 368 68.61 -1.75 -16.81
N ALA A 369 68.53 -0.71 -17.63
CA ALA A 369 68.75 0.68 -17.25
C ALA A 369 67.49 1.48 -17.55
N LEU A 370 67.13 2.39 -16.64
CA LEU A 370 66.03 3.33 -16.81
C LEU A 370 66.61 4.74 -16.71
N PHE A 371 66.48 5.51 -17.79
CA PHE A 371 66.99 6.87 -17.89
C PHE A 371 65.94 7.90 -17.45
N GLU A 372 66.39 9.13 -17.14
CA GLU A 372 65.54 10.19 -16.56
C GLU A 372 64.38 10.60 -17.48
N ASN A 373 64.56 10.46 -18.80
CA ASN A 373 63.55 10.65 -19.85
C ASN A 373 62.52 9.51 -19.99
N GLY A 374 62.58 8.50 -19.12
CA GLY A 374 61.70 7.32 -19.17
C GLY A 374 62.07 6.28 -20.22
N GLU A 375 63.25 6.37 -20.84
CA GLU A 375 63.75 5.32 -21.73
C GLU A 375 64.26 4.12 -20.92
N LEU A 376 63.65 2.96 -21.14
CA LEU A 376 64.00 1.67 -20.56
C LEU A 376 64.83 0.87 -21.56
N CYS A 377 66.09 0.65 -21.24
CA CYS A 377 67.01 -0.21 -22.00
C CYS A 377 67.15 -1.55 -21.30
N TYR A 378 67.04 -2.68 -22.01
CA TYR A 378 67.30 -4.01 -21.42
C TYR A 378 67.85 -5.02 -22.44
N PHE A 379 68.59 -6.03 -21.96
CA PHE A 379 68.98 -7.20 -22.75
C PHE A 379 68.40 -8.49 -22.20
N ARG A 380 68.43 -9.54 -23.02
CA ARG A 380 68.30 -10.94 -22.60
C ARG A 380 69.65 -11.60 -22.88
N ALA A 381 70.19 -12.34 -21.90
CA ALA A 381 71.39 -13.12 -22.12
C ALA A 381 71.08 -14.31 -23.05
N ASP A 382 72.10 -14.78 -23.76
CA ASP A 382 72.14 -16.10 -24.38
C ASP A 382 72.99 -17.01 -23.50
N ASP A 383 72.70 -18.32 -23.50
CA ASP A 383 73.49 -19.32 -22.76
C ASP A 383 74.94 -19.47 -23.30
N GLU A 384 75.18 -19.07 -24.56
CA GLU A 384 76.49 -19.10 -25.21
C GLU A 384 77.26 -17.78 -25.05
N PRO A 385 78.53 -17.79 -24.60
CA PRO A 385 79.36 -16.58 -24.50
C PRO A 385 79.62 -15.92 -25.86
N LYS A 386 79.19 -14.66 -26.02
CA LYS A 386 79.26 -13.88 -27.28
C LYS A 386 79.97 -12.53 -27.04
N LYS A 387 80.29 -11.80 -28.13
CA LYS A 387 80.88 -10.44 -28.08
C LYS A 387 79.88 -9.31 -28.37
N HIS A 388 78.69 -9.65 -28.86
CA HIS A 388 77.68 -8.70 -29.29
C HIS A 388 76.37 -9.04 -28.60
N HIS A 389 75.81 -8.08 -27.86
CA HIS A 389 74.59 -8.26 -27.08
C HIS A 389 73.56 -7.22 -27.53
N ALA A 390 72.38 -7.70 -27.93
CA ALA A 390 71.29 -6.83 -28.36
C ALA A 390 70.57 -6.24 -27.13
N VAL A 391 70.41 -4.92 -27.12
CA VAL A 391 69.68 -4.18 -26.08
C VAL A 391 68.47 -3.53 -26.73
N GLN A 392 67.26 -3.89 -26.28
CA GLN A 392 66.03 -3.24 -26.71
C GLN A 392 65.85 -1.92 -25.96
N ILE A 393 65.42 -0.89 -26.69
CA ILE A 393 65.22 0.47 -26.18
C ILE A 393 63.74 0.79 -26.29
N TRP A 394 63.09 1.02 -25.15
CA TRP A 394 61.67 1.32 -25.05
C TRP A 394 61.45 2.69 -24.44
N GLN A 395 60.58 3.51 -25.02
CA GLN A 395 59.96 4.61 -24.27
C GLN A 395 58.98 3.99 -23.27
N THR A 396 59.00 4.48 -22.03
CA THR A 396 58.06 4.11 -20.97
C THR A 396 57.59 5.37 -20.22
N PRO A 397 56.50 5.30 -19.43
CA PRO A 397 56.06 6.41 -18.57
C PRO A 397 56.94 6.64 -17.33
N TYR A 398 57.99 5.85 -17.10
CA TYR A 398 58.76 5.86 -15.84
C TYR A 398 59.91 6.89 -15.86
N THR A 399 59.57 8.18 -16.02
CA THR A 399 60.52 9.29 -15.98
C THR A 399 61.02 9.59 -14.56
N ALA A 400 62.13 10.32 -14.44
CA ALA A 400 62.61 10.83 -13.16
C ALA A 400 61.62 11.85 -12.52
N PRO A 401 61.64 12.05 -11.18
CA PRO A 401 60.73 12.97 -10.50
C PRO A 401 60.81 14.42 -10.98
N ASP A 402 62.01 14.86 -11.38
CA ASP A 402 62.33 16.23 -11.80
C ASP A 402 62.28 16.44 -13.33
N PHE A 403 61.83 15.42 -14.09
CA PHE A 403 61.73 15.48 -15.54
C PHE A 403 60.43 16.14 -16.01
N GLU A 404 60.52 17.35 -16.59
CA GLU A 404 59.36 18.10 -17.07
C GLU A 404 58.75 17.51 -18.34
N LEU A 405 57.50 17.02 -18.24
CA LEU A 405 56.67 16.69 -19.40
C LEU A 405 55.93 17.94 -19.93
N PRO A 406 55.69 18.04 -21.25
CA PRO A 406 54.93 19.16 -21.83
C PRO A 406 53.46 19.10 -21.43
N VAL A 407 53.01 20.07 -20.64
CA VAL A 407 51.64 20.17 -20.09
C VAL A 407 50.87 21.38 -20.63
N THR A 408 49.55 21.25 -20.76
CA THR A 408 48.64 22.35 -21.14
C THR A 408 48.06 23.00 -19.89
N SER A 409 48.63 24.14 -19.48
CA SER A 409 48.31 24.78 -18.20
C SER A 409 46.95 25.50 -18.13
N ASP A 410 46.33 25.83 -19.26
CA ASP A 410 45.05 26.57 -19.33
C ASP A 410 43.82 25.64 -19.46
N SER A 411 43.76 24.61 -18.60
CA SER A 411 42.64 23.66 -18.53
C SER A 411 42.05 23.58 -17.12
N TYR A 412 40.76 23.24 -17.03
CA TYR A 412 40.12 22.93 -15.75
C TYR A 412 40.80 21.74 -15.06
N LEU A 413 41.08 20.68 -15.82
CA LEU A 413 41.74 19.47 -15.31
C LEU A 413 43.14 19.78 -14.76
N TYR A 414 43.87 20.74 -15.37
CA TYR A 414 45.20 21.15 -14.90
C TYR A 414 45.16 21.75 -13.49
N LYS A 415 44.11 22.53 -13.17
CA LYS A 415 43.91 23.20 -11.87
C LYS A 415 43.53 22.22 -10.76
N LEU A 416 42.94 21.08 -11.11
CA LEU A 416 42.58 19.99 -10.22
C LEU A 416 43.77 19.04 -9.94
N GLY A 417 44.59 18.77 -10.97
CA GLY A 417 45.83 18.01 -10.84
C GLY A 417 45.70 16.51 -11.13
N ASN A 418 46.62 15.99 -11.93
CA ASN A 418 46.56 14.64 -12.52
C ASN A 418 46.37 13.54 -11.45
N LYS A 419 47.10 13.60 -10.32
CA LYS A 419 47.09 12.54 -9.30
C LYS A 419 45.73 12.36 -8.62
N GLU A 420 44.93 13.41 -8.45
CA GLU A 420 43.58 13.30 -7.91
C GLU A 420 42.61 12.72 -8.95
N ILE A 421 42.70 13.19 -10.19
CA ILE A 421 41.89 12.70 -11.32
C ILE A 421 42.14 11.21 -11.55
N VAL A 422 43.41 10.80 -11.69
CA VAL A 422 43.83 9.40 -11.83
C VAL A 422 43.29 8.53 -10.70
N ARG A 423 43.32 9.03 -9.47
CA ARG A 423 42.77 8.33 -8.31
C ARG A 423 41.27 8.13 -8.42
N ALA A 424 40.49 9.20 -8.60
CA ALA A 424 39.04 9.11 -8.72
C ALA A 424 38.64 8.20 -9.90
N MET A 425 39.34 8.30 -11.04
CA MET A 425 39.14 7.42 -12.19
C MET A 425 39.41 5.94 -11.88
N SER A 426 40.44 5.63 -11.09
CA SER A 426 40.74 4.25 -10.68
C SER A 426 39.69 3.65 -9.73
N GLU A 427 39.06 4.47 -8.90
CA GLU A 427 37.94 4.09 -8.02
C GLU A 427 36.62 3.96 -8.82
N VAL A 428 36.38 4.83 -9.82
CA VAL A 428 35.26 4.70 -10.78
C VAL A 428 35.38 3.44 -11.65
N GLN A 429 36.59 3.05 -12.06
CA GLN A 429 36.80 1.78 -12.77
C GLN A 429 36.46 0.57 -11.89
N GLU A 430 36.65 0.65 -10.57
CA GLU A 430 36.24 -0.43 -9.66
C GLU A 430 34.71 -0.60 -9.65
N VAL A 431 33.96 0.50 -9.61
CA VAL A 431 32.49 0.49 -9.74
C VAL A 431 32.06 -0.13 -11.07
N LEU A 432 32.70 0.23 -12.18
CA LEU A 432 32.43 -0.39 -13.50
C LEU A 432 32.68 -1.90 -13.47
N THR A 433 33.79 -2.33 -12.89
CA THR A 433 34.13 -3.75 -12.71
C THR A 433 33.08 -4.47 -11.86
N LEU A 434 32.60 -3.88 -10.76
CA LEU A 434 31.53 -4.43 -9.95
C LEU A 434 30.20 -4.53 -10.72
N THR A 435 29.80 -3.53 -11.51
CA THR A 435 28.55 -3.60 -12.29
C THR A 435 28.50 -4.72 -13.33
N SER A 436 29.64 -5.35 -13.64
CA SER A 436 29.73 -6.53 -14.51
C SER A 436 29.84 -7.88 -13.77
N LYS A 437 29.79 -7.92 -12.44
CA LYS A 437 29.77 -9.18 -11.67
C LYS A 437 28.35 -9.77 -11.58
N ASP A 438 28.29 -11.09 -11.38
CA ASP A 438 27.05 -11.81 -11.12
C ASP A 438 26.67 -11.81 -9.63
N ASP A 439 25.41 -12.18 -9.35
CA ASP A 439 24.76 -12.22 -8.04
C ASP A 439 25.46 -13.13 -7.00
N SER A 440 26.41 -13.97 -7.44
CA SER A 440 27.28 -14.77 -6.57
C SER A 440 28.27 -13.92 -5.76
N TYR A 441 28.53 -12.67 -6.17
CA TYR A 441 29.38 -11.74 -5.43
C TYR A 441 28.68 -11.25 -4.15
N ALA A 442 29.25 -11.59 -2.99
CA ALA A 442 28.63 -11.39 -1.68
C ALA A 442 28.44 -9.90 -1.32
N GLY A 443 27.20 -9.43 -1.40
CA GLY A 443 26.81 -8.05 -1.08
C GLY A 443 27.13 -7.06 -2.20
N LEU A 444 27.05 -7.49 -3.47
CA LEU A 444 27.36 -6.67 -4.66
C LEU A 444 26.71 -5.28 -4.64
N TYR A 445 25.39 -5.22 -4.45
CA TYR A 445 24.66 -3.95 -4.44
C TYR A 445 25.02 -3.05 -3.26
N LEU A 446 25.36 -3.62 -2.10
CA LEU A 446 25.82 -2.85 -0.94
C LEU A 446 27.22 -2.25 -1.16
N ASP A 447 28.13 -2.99 -1.79
CA ASP A 447 29.44 -2.45 -2.20
C ASP A 447 29.26 -1.33 -3.25
N LEU A 448 28.38 -1.51 -4.24
CA LEU A 448 28.06 -0.48 -5.25
C LEU A 448 27.48 0.80 -4.61
N ILE A 449 26.51 0.68 -3.70
CA ILE A 449 25.94 1.83 -2.96
C ILE A 449 27.03 2.55 -2.16
N ARG A 450 27.91 1.80 -1.48
CA ARG A 450 29.02 2.35 -0.70
C ARG A 450 30.00 3.10 -1.60
N GLN A 451 30.52 2.47 -2.65
CA GLN A 451 31.55 3.06 -3.52
C GLN A 451 31.03 4.27 -4.29
N THR A 452 29.83 4.20 -4.89
CA THR A 452 29.23 5.36 -5.60
C THR A 452 28.99 6.55 -4.67
N THR A 453 28.62 6.29 -3.41
CA THR A 453 28.50 7.35 -2.38
C THR A 453 29.86 7.91 -1.99
N SER A 454 30.82 7.07 -1.61
CA SER A 454 32.18 7.50 -1.27
C SER A 454 32.85 8.31 -2.38
N LEU A 455 32.69 7.91 -3.65
CA LEU A 455 33.16 8.66 -4.81
C LEU A 455 32.51 10.05 -4.92
N THR A 456 31.18 10.13 -4.85
CA THR A 456 30.45 11.40 -5.05
C THR A 456 30.51 12.35 -3.85
N ASP A 457 30.90 11.84 -2.69
CA ASP A 457 31.19 12.62 -1.49
C ASP A 457 32.68 13.04 -1.40
N ALA A 458 33.63 12.20 -1.83
CA ALA A 458 35.06 12.54 -1.82
C ALA A 458 35.45 13.50 -2.96
N TYR A 459 34.91 13.30 -4.16
CA TYR A 459 35.30 14.02 -5.38
C TYR A 459 34.15 14.90 -5.88
N HIS A 460 33.91 16.03 -5.21
CA HIS A 460 32.82 16.95 -5.54
C HIS A 460 32.82 17.42 -7.01
N TRP A 461 34.01 17.53 -7.63
CA TRP A 461 34.21 17.92 -9.02
C TRP A 461 33.70 16.90 -10.05
N LEU A 462 33.36 15.66 -9.66
CA LEU A 462 32.70 14.69 -10.55
C LEU A 462 31.33 15.18 -11.07
N ARG A 463 30.79 16.27 -10.51
CA ARG A 463 29.56 16.93 -10.96
C ARG A 463 29.79 17.96 -12.07
N GLU A 464 31.03 18.38 -12.30
CA GLU A 464 31.35 19.45 -13.24
C GLU A 464 31.32 18.97 -14.70
N PRO A 465 30.68 19.71 -15.63
CA PRO A 465 30.71 19.38 -17.05
C PRO A 465 32.12 19.33 -17.64
N ALA A 466 33.04 20.15 -17.10
CA ALA A 466 34.47 20.15 -17.46
C ALA A 466 35.25 18.92 -16.96
N ALA A 467 34.57 17.98 -16.29
CA ALA A 467 35.07 16.66 -15.91
C ALA A 467 34.06 15.55 -16.30
N GLN A 468 33.33 15.75 -17.40
CA GLN A 468 32.34 14.82 -17.99
C GLN A 468 31.12 14.48 -17.10
N ALA A 469 30.91 15.18 -15.98
CA ALA A 469 29.77 15.01 -15.08
C ALA A 469 29.50 13.55 -14.63
N LEU A 470 30.57 12.78 -14.36
CA LEU A 470 30.54 11.38 -13.93
C LEU A 470 29.60 11.07 -12.74
N ALA A 471 29.30 12.07 -11.90
CA ALA A 471 28.36 11.95 -10.79
C ALA A 471 26.92 11.59 -11.21
N GLU A 472 26.51 11.88 -12.45
CA GLU A 472 25.19 11.55 -12.98
C GLU A 472 24.95 10.02 -13.06
N PRO A 473 25.70 9.23 -13.87
CA PRO A 473 25.50 7.79 -13.92
C PRO A 473 25.96 7.07 -12.64
N LEU A 474 26.90 7.61 -11.85
CA LEU A 474 27.17 7.10 -10.50
C LEU A 474 25.91 7.20 -9.60
N GLY A 475 25.12 8.27 -9.75
CA GLY A 475 23.83 8.43 -9.09
C GLY A 475 22.78 7.42 -9.55
N GLU A 476 22.67 7.17 -10.86
CA GLU A 476 21.77 6.15 -11.41
C GLU A 476 22.14 4.72 -10.95
N ILE A 477 23.44 4.39 -10.95
CA ILE A 477 23.97 3.11 -10.46
C ILE A 477 23.62 2.92 -8.99
N ARG A 478 23.83 3.96 -8.15
CA ARG A 478 23.46 3.93 -6.74
C ARG A 478 21.97 3.67 -6.54
N GLN A 479 21.11 4.45 -7.21
CA GLN A 479 19.65 4.31 -7.09
C GLN A 479 19.17 2.93 -7.54
N THR A 480 19.75 2.39 -8.61
CA THR A 480 19.42 1.07 -9.13
C THR A 480 19.89 -0.04 -8.18
N ALA A 481 21.06 0.11 -7.56
CA ALA A 481 21.55 -0.81 -6.55
C ALA A 481 20.71 -0.77 -5.26
N THR A 482 20.26 0.40 -4.80
CA THR A 482 19.32 0.50 -3.66
C THR A 482 18.03 -0.26 -3.93
N ALA A 483 17.39 -0.04 -5.08
CA ALA A 483 16.17 -0.76 -5.47
C ALA A 483 16.38 -2.29 -5.60
N ALA A 484 17.59 -2.72 -5.99
CA ALA A 484 17.93 -4.15 -6.05
C ALA A 484 18.11 -4.77 -4.65
N VAL A 485 18.64 -4.04 -3.67
CA VAL A 485 18.69 -4.49 -2.26
C VAL A 485 17.27 -4.65 -1.71
N GLU A 486 16.41 -3.64 -1.89
CA GLU A 486 15.03 -3.65 -1.38
C GLU A 486 14.22 -4.86 -1.90
N GLU A 487 14.31 -5.17 -3.20
CA GLU A 487 13.63 -6.33 -3.78
C GLU A 487 14.29 -7.67 -3.37
N PHE A 488 15.61 -7.72 -3.20
CA PHE A 488 16.33 -8.92 -2.75
C PHE A 488 16.02 -9.29 -1.30
N GLU A 489 16.02 -8.31 -0.37
CA GLU A 489 15.64 -8.53 1.03
C GLU A 489 14.18 -9.00 1.14
N LYS A 490 13.28 -8.41 0.34
CA LYS A 490 11.89 -8.81 0.21
C LYS A 490 11.76 -10.26 -0.27
N VAL A 491 12.48 -10.68 -1.32
CA VAL A 491 12.50 -12.08 -1.78
C VAL A 491 13.05 -13.03 -0.70
N GLN A 492 14.13 -12.67 -0.01
CA GLN A 492 14.64 -13.48 1.11
C GLN A 492 13.63 -13.61 2.25
N SER A 493 12.94 -12.52 2.61
CA SER A 493 11.94 -12.52 3.68
C SER A 493 10.77 -13.48 3.38
N ILE A 494 10.33 -13.51 2.12
CA ILE A 494 9.26 -14.41 1.66
C ILE A 494 9.76 -15.86 1.71
N ARG A 495 10.95 -16.16 1.15
CA ARG A 495 11.53 -17.51 1.19
C ARG A 495 11.66 -18.04 2.62
N LYS A 496 12.15 -17.21 3.55
CA LYS A 496 12.28 -17.57 4.97
C LYS A 496 10.94 -17.87 5.64
N ASN A 497 9.93 -17.03 5.38
CA ASN A 497 8.58 -17.22 5.94
C ASN A 497 7.90 -18.47 5.36
N THR A 498 7.95 -18.66 4.03
CA THR A 498 7.42 -19.86 3.37
C THR A 498 8.08 -21.13 3.89
N ALA A 499 9.40 -21.15 4.07
CA ALA A 499 10.11 -22.29 4.64
C ALA A 499 9.64 -22.60 6.08
N GLN A 500 9.50 -21.58 6.92
CA GLN A 500 9.03 -21.73 8.31
C GLN A 500 7.58 -22.24 8.39
N GLN A 501 6.68 -21.70 7.55
CA GLN A 501 5.29 -22.17 7.47
C GLN A 501 5.19 -23.61 6.94
N THR A 502 5.94 -23.92 5.88
CA THR A 502 6.03 -25.28 5.30
C THR A 502 6.51 -26.28 6.35
N GLN A 503 7.59 -25.98 7.08
CA GLN A 503 8.12 -26.86 8.12
C GLN A 503 7.15 -27.04 9.28
N THR A 504 6.39 -26.00 9.66
CA THR A 504 5.37 -26.10 10.72
C THR A 504 4.22 -27.04 10.32
N VAL A 505 3.75 -26.96 9.08
CA VAL A 505 2.65 -27.79 8.57
C VAL A 505 3.13 -29.23 8.27
N PHE A 506 4.37 -29.42 7.80
CA PHE A 506 4.98 -30.75 7.67
C PHE A 506 5.15 -31.42 9.05
N GLN A 507 5.57 -30.68 10.09
CA GLN A 507 5.61 -31.21 11.46
C GLN A 507 4.24 -31.70 11.95
N LYS A 508 3.15 -30.93 11.73
CA LYS A 508 1.78 -31.40 12.01
C LYS A 508 1.42 -32.68 11.26
N ALA A 509 1.78 -32.75 9.97
CA ALA A 509 1.51 -33.91 9.14
C ALA A 509 2.25 -35.15 9.64
N ASP A 510 3.54 -35.03 9.95
CA ASP A 510 4.38 -36.12 10.47
C ASP A 510 3.98 -36.55 11.89
N GLU A 511 3.52 -35.62 12.73
CA GLU A 511 2.92 -35.93 14.04
C GLU A 511 1.62 -36.72 13.90
N LEU A 512 0.71 -36.32 12.98
CA LEU A 512 -0.54 -37.04 12.71
C LEU A 512 -0.27 -38.43 12.10
N ILE A 513 0.62 -38.51 11.11
CA ILE A 513 1.09 -39.78 10.52
C ILE A 513 1.67 -40.69 11.60
N GLY A 514 2.52 -40.14 12.47
CA GLY A 514 3.09 -40.85 13.60
C GLY A 514 2.05 -41.28 14.64
N ARG A 515 1.04 -40.46 14.92
CA ARG A 515 -0.05 -40.80 15.88
C ARG A 515 -0.87 -41.98 15.36
N ILE A 516 -1.31 -41.92 14.11
CA ILE A 516 -2.10 -42.98 13.46
C ILE A 516 -1.30 -44.29 13.38
N ARG A 517 -0.01 -44.22 13.01
CA ARG A 517 0.87 -45.40 12.98
C ARG A 517 1.25 -45.97 14.36
N ARG A 518 0.87 -45.31 15.46
CA ARG A 518 1.14 -45.75 16.84
C ARG A 518 -0.12 -46.15 17.63
N SER A 519 -1.32 -45.86 17.12
CA SER A 519 -2.59 -46.12 17.82
C SER A 519 -3.64 -46.64 16.85
N ALA A 520 -4.09 -47.89 17.06
CA ALA A 520 -5.27 -48.41 16.38
C ALA A 520 -6.55 -47.77 17.00
N PRO A 521 -7.56 -47.38 16.21
CA PRO A 521 -8.84 -46.92 16.73
C PRO A 521 -9.76 -48.12 17.05
N ASP A 522 -10.48 -48.05 18.18
CA ASP A 522 -11.35 -49.14 18.65
C ASP A 522 -12.85 -48.83 18.51
N THR A 523 -13.22 -47.62 18.11
CA THR A 523 -14.61 -47.21 17.88
C THR A 523 -14.84 -46.54 16.52
N VAL A 524 -16.05 -46.68 15.96
CA VAL A 524 -16.45 -46.02 14.70
C VAL A 524 -16.26 -44.51 14.75
N THR A 525 -16.53 -43.88 15.91
CA THR A 525 -16.40 -42.43 16.10
C THR A 525 -14.95 -41.97 15.99
N GLU A 526 -13.98 -42.73 16.49
CA GLU A 526 -12.54 -42.41 16.35
C GLU A 526 -12.07 -42.55 14.91
N PHE A 527 -12.50 -43.60 14.18
CA PHE A 527 -12.21 -43.72 12.74
C PHE A 527 -12.73 -42.52 11.93
N VAL A 528 -13.97 -42.09 12.19
CA VAL A 528 -14.57 -40.92 11.52
C VAL A 528 -13.85 -39.62 11.91
N GLN A 529 -13.42 -39.46 13.16
CA GLN A 529 -12.63 -38.31 13.59
C GLN A 529 -11.25 -38.28 12.92
N LEU A 530 -10.52 -39.39 12.87
CA LEU A 530 -9.19 -39.48 12.27
C LEU A 530 -9.23 -39.24 10.75
N LEU A 531 -10.26 -39.73 10.05
CA LEU A 531 -10.49 -39.40 8.63
C LEU A 531 -10.81 -37.90 8.44
N GLY A 532 -11.52 -37.28 9.39
CA GLY A 532 -11.75 -35.83 9.42
C GLY A 532 -10.46 -35.02 9.65
N GLU A 533 -9.62 -35.41 10.61
CA GLU A 533 -8.32 -34.79 10.87
C GLU A 533 -7.37 -34.95 9.68
N LEU A 534 -7.31 -36.13 9.06
CA LEU A 534 -6.55 -36.36 7.83
C LEU A 534 -7.03 -35.47 6.69
N ARG A 535 -8.35 -35.32 6.50
CA ARG A 535 -8.94 -34.39 5.51
C ARG A 535 -8.55 -32.94 5.81
N GLY A 536 -8.52 -32.54 7.08
CA GLY A 536 -8.10 -31.22 7.55
C GLY A 536 -6.61 -30.92 7.33
N VAL A 537 -5.71 -31.77 7.83
CA VAL A 537 -4.25 -31.57 7.72
C VAL A 537 -3.78 -31.74 6.27
N ARG A 538 -4.41 -32.62 5.48
CA ARG A 538 -4.18 -32.68 4.03
C ARG A 538 -4.63 -31.37 3.33
N GLY A 539 -5.69 -30.74 3.82
CA GLY A 539 -6.10 -29.39 3.41
C GLY A 539 -5.04 -28.33 3.75
N GLU A 540 -4.50 -28.33 4.98
CA GLU A 540 -3.38 -27.45 5.35
C GLU A 540 -2.15 -27.67 4.43
N VAL A 541 -1.75 -28.91 4.19
CA VAL A 541 -0.62 -29.24 3.28
C VAL A 541 -0.91 -28.78 1.84
N ILE A 542 -2.13 -28.97 1.31
CA ILE A 542 -2.49 -28.48 -0.02
C ILE A 542 -2.46 -26.94 -0.08
N SER A 543 -2.88 -26.24 0.99
CA SER A 543 -2.84 -24.77 1.05
C SER A 543 -1.41 -24.20 0.97
N LEU A 544 -0.38 -24.99 1.33
CA LEU A 544 1.02 -24.59 1.13
C LEU A 544 1.35 -24.30 -0.34
N LYS A 545 0.62 -24.90 -1.31
CA LYS A 545 0.81 -24.62 -2.76
C LYS A 545 0.46 -23.18 -3.15
N GLU A 546 -0.26 -22.43 -2.30
CA GLU A 546 -0.50 -20.99 -2.49
C GLU A 546 0.65 -20.12 -1.98
N LEU A 547 1.61 -20.69 -1.22
CA LEU A 547 2.76 -19.95 -0.71
C LEU A 547 3.84 -19.77 -1.77
N ARG A 548 4.34 -18.54 -1.88
CA ARG A 548 5.34 -18.13 -2.85
C ARG A 548 6.72 -18.72 -2.50
N TYR A 549 7.41 -19.30 -3.48
CA TYR A 549 8.67 -20.05 -3.30
C TYR A 549 8.58 -21.31 -2.41
N VAL A 550 7.42 -21.97 -2.38
CA VAL A 550 7.29 -23.29 -1.75
C VAL A 550 7.89 -24.39 -2.64
N GLU A 551 8.49 -25.42 -2.05
CA GLU A 551 8.90 -26.60 -2.81
C GLU A 551 7.69 -27.50 -3.10
N LEU A 552 7.05 -27.28 -4.25
CA LEU A 552 5.93 -28.10 -4.72
C LEU A 552 6.20 -29.63 -4.64
N PRO A 553 7.38 -30.16 -5.02
CA PRO A 553 7.63 -31.61 -4.93
C PRO A 553 7.53 -32.16 -3.51
N ALA A 554 8.02 -31.41 -2.51
CA ALA A 554 7.92 -31.81 -1.10
C ALA A 554 6.48 -31.71 -0.59
N VAL A 555 5.75 -30.65 -0.96
CA VAL A 555 4.32 -30.51 -0.64
C VAL A 555 3.50 -31.63 -1.26
N GLU A 556 3.82 -32.03 -2.49
CA GLU A 556 3.16 -33.16 -3.17
C GLU A 556 3.52 -34.50 -2.56
N GLN A 557 4.75 -34.71 -2.09
CA GLN A 557 5.14 -35.89 -1.33
C GLN A 557 4.36 -36.02 -0.01
N HIS A 558 4.28 -34.96 0.81
CA HIS A 558 3.48 -35.00 2.04
C HIS A 558 1.96 -35.11 1.76
N ALA A 559 1.43 -34.44 0.72
CA ALA A 559 0.03 -34.56 0.33
C ALA A 559 -0.33 -35.97 -0.17
N THR A 560 0.60 -36.65 -0.84
CA THR A 560 0.46 -38.05 -1.29
C THR A 560 0.56 -39.01 -0.11
N GLY A 561 1.53 -38.84 0.79
CA GLY A 561 1.66 -39.65 2.00
C GLY A 561 0.44 -39.57 2.93
N LEU A 562 -0.18 -38.38 3.05
CA LEU A 562 -1.46 -38.21 3.74
C LEU A 562 -2.64 -38.83 2.98
N GLU A 563 -2.61 -38.89 1.65
CA GLU A 563 -3.62 -39.61 0.85
C GLU A 563 -3.48 -41.14 1.00
N GLU A 564 -2.25 -41.66 0.98
CA GLU A 564 -1.97 -43.08 1.20
C GLU A 564 -2.37 -43.52 2.61
N LEU A 565 -2.02 -42.75 3.64
CA LEU A 565 -2.46 -43.01 5.01
C LEU A 565 -3.98 -42.88 5.16
N SER A 566 -4.62 -41.96 4.44
CA SER A 566 -6.08 -41.86 4.38
C SER A 566 -6.71 -43.10 3.74
N LYS A 567 -6.12 -43.67 2.69
CA LYS A 567 -6.52 -44.97 2.12
C LYS A 567 -6.28 -46.14 3.08
N GLU A 568 -5.23 -46.08 3.88
CA GLU A 568 -4.94 -47.10 4.92
C GLU A 568 -5.99 -47.05 6.05
N VAL A 569 -6.23 -45.88 6.65
CA VAL A 569 -7.27 -45.68 7.69
C VAL A 569 -8.67 -45.96 7.13
N ALA A 570 -8.94 -45.59 5.88
CA ALA A 570 -10.16 -45.98 5.17
C ALA A 570 -10.33 -47.50 5.14
N THR A 571 -9.29 -48.24 4.73
CA THR A 571 -9.32 -49.71 4.69
C THR A 571 -9.48 -50.33 6.08
N GLN A 572 -8.85 -49.75 7.11
CA GLN A 572 -9.05 -50.17 8.51
C GLN A 572 -10.49 -49.91 8.98
N THR A 573 -11.10 -48.78 8.56
CA THR A 573 -12.50 -48.43 8.85
C THR A 573 -13.47 -49.42 8.20
N VAL A 574 -13.24 -49.81 6.94
CA VAL A 574 -13.98 -50.88 6.23
C VAL A 574 -13.90 -52.19 7.02
N ASN A 575 -12.69 -52.63 7.39
CA ASN A 575 -12.48 -53.84 8.18
C ASN A 575 -13.13 -53.79 9.57
N PHE A 576 -13.26 -52.60 10.17
CA PHE A 576 -13.99 -52.43 11.43
C PHE A 576 -15.51 -52.54 11.22
N LEU A 577 -16.07 -51.88 10.20
CA LEU A 577 -17.50 -51.87 9.89
C LEU A 577 -18.05 -53.24 9.43
N LEU A 578 -17.18 -54.16 9.02
CA LEU A 578 -17.52 -55.57 8.74
C LEU A 578 -17.70 -56.42 10.02
N LYS A 579 -17.31 -55.93 11.21
CA LYS A 579 -17.60 -56.63 12.48
C LYS A 579 -19.10 -56.53 12.78
N PRO A 580 -19.79 -57.62 13.18
CA PRO A 580 -21.24 -57.62 13.39
C PRO A 580 -21.70 -56.61 14.46
N ASP A 581 -20.88 -56.38 15.48
CA ASP A 581 -21.22 -55.50 16.60
C ASP A 581 -20.89 -54.02 16.35
N ALA A 582 -20.23 -53.66 15.22
CA ALA A 582 -19.64 -52.33 15.01
C ALA A 582 -20.63 -51.16 15.11
N LEU A 583 -21.89 -51.36 14.67
CA LEU A 583 -22.93 -50.33 14.68
C LEU A 583 -23.85 -50.40 15.91
N THR A 584 -23.57 -51.26 16.89
CA THR A 584 -24.40 -51.42 18.10
C THR A 584 -24.68 -50.11 18.84
N PRO A 585 -23.73 -49.17 19.01
CA PRO A 585 -24.01 -47.88 19.65
C PRO A 585 -25.05 -47.03 18.90
N TYR A 586 -25.04 -47.07 17.56
CA TYR A 586 -26.06 -46.40 16.73
C TYR A 586 -27.40 -47.14 16.79
N ALA A 587 -27.41 -48.47 16.75
CA ALA A 587 -28.63 -49.27 16.87
C ALA A 587 -29.36 -49.01 18.21
N GLN A 588 -28.62 -48.87 19.32
CA GLN A 588 -29.17 -48.52 20.63
C GLN A 588 -29.79 -47.10 20.64
N ARG A 589 -29.10 -46.10 20.07
CA ARG A 589 -29.63 -44.72 19.95
C ARG A 589 -30.86 -44.64 19.05
N VAL A 590 -30.87 -45.36 17.93
CA VAL A 590 -32.03 -45.43 17.01
C VAL A 590 -33.24 -46.10 17.69
N GLN A 591 -33.03 -47.12 18.54
CA GLN A 591 -34.14 -47.73 19.29
C GLN A 591 -34.74 -46.78 20.33
N ALA A 592 -33.91 -46.02 21.07
CA ALA A 592 -34.40 -45.04 22.03
C ALA A 592 -35.25 -43.91 21.39
N ILE A 593 -35.04 -43.62 20.10
CA ILE A 593 -35.91 -42.74 19.30
C ILE A 593 -37.18 -43.49 18.89
N ALA A 594 -37.07 -44.76 18.45
CA ALA A 594 -38.20 -45.59 18.04
C ALA A 594 -39.28 -45.71 19.13
N ASP A 595 -38.87 -46.02 20.36
CA ASP A 595 -39.75 -46.21 21.52
C ASP A 595 -40.54 -44.93 21.88
N GLY A 596 -40.06 -43.76 21.44
CA GLY A 596 -40.73 -42.48 21.59
C GLY A 596 -41.71 -42.11 20.47
N VAL A 597 -41.63 -42.74 19.29
CA VAL A 597 -42.43 -42.37 18.12
C VAL A 597 -43.85 -42.94 18.16
N GLU A 598 -44.07 -44.10 18.80
CA GLU A 598 -45.43 -44.66 18.95
C GLU A 598 -46.33 -43.83 19.89
N GLN A 599 -45.75 -42.94 20.71
CA GLN A 599 -46.50 -42.08 21.64
C GLN A 599 -46.84 -40.70 21.05
N VAL A 600 -46.40 -40.39 19.83
CA VAL A 600 -46.63 -39.09 19.16
C VAL A 600 -48.08 -38.95 18.70
N GLN A 601 -48.78 -37.91 19.16
CA GLN A 601 -50.19 -37.66 18.82
C GLN A 601 -50.41 -36.34 18.07
N LYS A 602 -49.44 -35.41 18.09
CA LYS A 602 -49.50 -34.11 17.38
C LYS A 602 -48.33 -33.93 16.43
N THR A 603 -48.52 -33.10 15.40
CA THR A 603 -47.45 -32.74 14.44
C THR A 603 -46.22 -32.15 15.15
N VAL A 604 -46.41 -31.25 16.13
CA VAL A 604 -45.31 -30.62 16.88
C VAL A 604 -44.48 -31.63 17.70
N GLU A 605 -45.10 -32.71 18.17
CA GLU A 605 -44.40 -33.82 18.85
C GLU A 605 -43.61 -34.67 17.86
N ALA A 606 -44.09 -34.81 16.61
CA ALA A 606 -43.33 -35.38 15.52
C ALA A 606 -42.15 -34.48 15.13
N ASP A 607 -42.33 -33.16 15.09
CA ASP A 607 -41.30 -32.18 14.69
C ASP A 607 -40.11 -32.16 15.68
N GLN A 608 -40.35 -32.22 17.00
CA GLN A 608 -39.25 -32.27 17.97
C GLN A 608 -38.51 -33.62 17.96
N ARG A 609 -39.22 -34.74 17.72
CA ARG A 609 -38.56 -36.04 17.47
C ARG A 609 -37.85 -36.07 16.12
N GLU A 610 -38.33 -35.31 15.13
CA GLU A 610 -37.62 -35.10 13.86
C GLU A 610 -36.31 -34.32 14.07
N GLN A 611 -36.18 -33.45 15.09
CA GLN A 611 -34.89 -32.80 15.43
C GLN A 611 -33.87 -33.78 16.04
N GLU A 612 -34.27 -34.60 17.03
CA GLU A 612 -33.40 -35.65 17.59
C GLU A 612 -32.99 -36.66 16.50
N ALA A 613 -33.97 -37.06 15.68
CA ALA A 613 -33.73 -37.88 14.51
C ALA A 613 -32.83 -37.19 13.48
N THR A 614 -32.90 -35.87 13.30
CA THR A 614 -32.01 -35.11 12.39
C THR A 614 -30.58 -35.05 12.91
N ALA A 615 -30.35 -35.01 14.23
CA ALA A 615 -29.00 -35.09 14.79
C ALA A 615 -28.39 -36.48 14.54
N VAL A 616 -29.12 -37.56 14.85
CA VAL A 616 -28.69 -38.94 14.56
C VAL A 616 -28.59 -39.20 13.06
N ALA A 617 -29.46 -38.58 12.25
CA ALA A 617 -29.36 -38.61 10.79
C ALA A 617 -28.07 -37.97 10.33
N ARG A 618 -27.68 -36.78 10.82
CA ARG A 618 -26.41 -36.14 10.43
C ARG A 618 -25.18 -36.97 10.79
N GLU A 619 -25.19 -37.67 11.92
CA GLU A 619 -24.10 -38.61 12.27
C GLU A 619 -24.08 -39.84 11.34
N LEU A 620 -25.25 -40.40 11.01
CA LEU A 620 -25.37 -41.51 10.06
C LEU A 620 -25.14 -41.07 8.60
N GLU A 621 -25.40 -39.81 8.26
CA GLU A 621 -25.24 -39.19 6.95
C GLU A 621 -23.76 -38.81 6.73
N LEU A 622 -23.06 -38.37 7.78
CA LEU A 622 -21.59 -38.29 7.79
C LEU A 622 -20.95 -39.68 7.68
N LEU A 623 -21.48 -40.69 8.38
CA LEU A 623 -21.03 -42.07 8.25
C LEU A 623 -21.26 -42.62 6.83
N ILE A 624 -22.41 -42.29 6.21
CA ILE A 624 -22.73 -42.65 4.82
C ILE A 624 -21.88 -41.85 3.82
N GLU A 625 -21.60 -40.56 4.05
CA GLU A 625 -20.70 -39.75 3.21
C GLU A 625 -19.29 -40.34 3.25
N VAL A 626 -18.78 -40.64 4.44
CA VAL A 626 -17.49 -41.32 4.59
C VAL A 626 -17.51 -42.65 3.85
N VAL A 627 -18.44 -43.56 4.18
CA VAL A 627 -18.50 -44.92 3.62
C VAL A 627 -18.72 -44.95 2.10
N SER A 628 -19.54 -44.06 1.55
CA SER A 628 -19.77 -43.97 0.10
C SER A 628 -18.56 -43.43 -0.67
N ASN A 629 -17.63 -42.76 0.03
CA ASN A 629 -16.35 -42.31 -0.51
C ASN A 629 -15.16 -43.22 -0.11
N LEU A 630 -15.38 -44.32 0.62
CA LEU A 630 -14.34 -45.32 0.88
C LEU A 630 -14.14 -46.19 -0.38
N PRO A 631 -12.90 -46.32 -0.90
CA PRO A 631 -12.62 -47.20 -2.04
C PRO A 631 -12.57 -48.67 -1.59
N ILE A 632 -13.74 -49.32 -1.53
CA ILE A 632 -13.87 -50.74 -1.13
C ILE A 632 -13.63 -51.66 -2.36
N PRO A 633 -12.64 -52.58 -2.34
CA PRO A 633 -12.32 -53.40 -3.51
C PRO A 633 -13.32 -54.53 -3.82
N ASP A 634 -14.05 -55.00 -2.81
CA ASP A 634 -14.98 -56.13 -2.91
C ASP A 634 -16.43 -55.61 -2.84
N PRO A 635 -17.20 -55.67 -3.94
CA PRO A 635 -18.59 -55.22 -3.97
C PRO A 635 -19.47 -55.91 -2.92
N THR A 636 -19.16 -57.14 -2.51
CA THR A 636 -19.94 -57.86 -1.49
C THR A 636 -19.68 -57.34 -0.07
N GLN A 637 -18.48 -56.83 0.20
CA GLN A 637 -18.16 -56.12 1.45
C GLN A 637 -18.80 -54.73 1.45
N THR A 638 -18.80 -54.04 0.31
CA THR A 638 -19.58 -52.81 0.10
C THR A 638 -21.05 -53.08 0.39
N THR A 639 -21.66 -54.13 -0.18
CA THR A 639 -23.03 -54.54 0.10
C THR A 639 -23.22 -54.90 1.57
N ALA A 640 -22.30 -55.61 2.24
CA ALA A 640 -22.46 -55.99 3.65
C ALA A 640 -22.39 -54.78 4.61
N ILE A 641 -21.47 -53.83 4.39
CA ILE A 641 -21.41 -52.58 5.16
C ILE A 641 -22.64 -51.72 4.85
N ILE A 642 -23.01 -51.60 3.57
CA ILE A 642 -24.21 -50.86 3.17
C ILE A 642 -25.47 -51.55 3.69
N ASP A 643 -25.56 -52.86 3.84
CA ASP A 643 -26.72 -53.56 4.43
C ASP A 643 -26.73 -53.45 5.95
N ASN A 644 -25.59 -53.44 6.63
CA ASN A 644 -25.53 -53.18 8.07
C ASN A 644 -25.95 -51.73 8.38
N ILE A 645 -25.36 -50.76 7.66
CA ILE A 645 -25.75 -49.34 7.75
C ILE A 645 -27.20 -49.17 7.29
N SER A 646 -27.62 -49.79 6.18
CA SER A 646 -29.01 -49.75 5.70
C SER A 646 -29.98 -50.54 6.56
N THR A 647 -29.54 -51.44 7.44
CA THR A 647 -30.44 -52.06 8.43
C THR A 647 -30.70 -51.07 9.58
N VAL A 648 -29.65 -50.40 10.08
CA VAL A 648 -29.81 -49.30 11.05
C VAL A 648 -30.58 -48.13 10.43
N TYR A 649 -30.25 -47.77 9.19
CA TYR A 649 -30.82 -46.65 8.44
C TYR A 649 -32.19 -46.98 7.81
N ALA A 650 -32.55 -48.25 7.57
CA ALA A 650 -33.91 -48.67 7.25
C ALA A 650 -34.76 -48.87 8.49
N ARG A 651 -34.21 -49.23 9.66
CA ARG A 651 -34.93 -49.14 10.94
C ARG A 651 -35.24 -47.67 11.24
N PHE A 652 -34.23 -46.80 11.13
CA PHE A 652 -34.39 -45.35 11.20
C PHE A 652 -35.36 -44.79 10.15
N ASN A 653 -35.26 -45.20 8.88
CA ASN A 653 -36.19 -44.79 7.84
C ASN A 653 -37.56 -45.46 7.95
N GLN A 654 -37.72 -46.59 8.63
CA GLN A 654 -39.03 -47.16 8.97
C GLN A 654 -39.70 -46.38 10.10
N ILE A 655 -38.93 -45.91 11.09
CA ILE A 655 -39.40 -44.98 12.12
C ILE A 655 -39.81 -43.65 11.46
N ARG A 656 -38.92 -43.06 10.63
CA ARG A 656 -39.17 -41.85 9.83
C ARG A 656 -40.31 -42.03 8.81
N ALA A 657 -40.50 -43.23 8.24
CA ALA A 657 -41.58 -43.54 7.31
C ALA A 657 -42.84 -44.08 7.99
N ALA A 658 -42.82 -44.37 9.30
CA ALA A 658 -44.00 -44.48 10.13
C ALA A 658 -44.49 -43.07 10.46
N LEU A 659 -43.59 -42.18 10.93
CA LEU A 659 -43.82 -40.74 11.08
C LEU A 659 -44.40 -40.13 9.78
N LYS A 660 -43.76 -40.41 8.63
CA LYS A 660 -44.21 -39.94 7.31
C LYS A 660 -45.47 -40.65 6.79
N ARG A 661 -45.71 -41.95 7.03
CA ARG A 661 -46.99 -42.58 6.62
C ARG A 661 -48.16 -42.15 7.49
N ARG A 662 -47.94 -41.87 8.79
CA ARG A 662 -48.91 -41.16 9.64
C ARG A 662 -49.25 -39.78 9.05
N ARG A 663 -48.29 -39.14 8.37
CA ARG A 663 -48.41 -37.89 7.61
C ARG A 663 -48.88 -38.03 6.14
N GLN A 664 -48.94 -39.24 5.57
CA GLN A 664 -49.07 -39.46 4.12
C GLN A 664 -50.15 -40.47 3.70
N ALA A 665 -50.74 -41.23 4.63
CA ALA A 665 -52.00 -41.96 4.41
C ALA A 665 -53.23 -41.03 4.22
N LEU A 666 -52.97 -39.73 4.00
CA LEU A 666 -53.92 -38.64 3.80
C LEU A 666 -54.08 -38.27 2.30
N ALA A 667 -53.47 -39.01 1.36
CA ALA A 667 -53.57 -38.77 -0.10
C ALA A 667 -53.23 -40.02 -0.95
N GLY A 668 -53.60 -40.00 -2.25
CA GLY A 668 -53.13 -40.92 -3.29
C GLY A 668 -54.22 -41.78 -3.97
N THR A 669 -54.57 -41.49 -5.23
CA THR A 669 -55.62 -42.22 -6.00
C THR A 669 -55.37 -42.24 -7.54
N GLU A 670 -54.13 -42.06 -8.00
CA GLU A 670 -53.87 -41.45 -9.32
C GLU A 670 -53.51 -42.40 -10.50
N ALA A 671 -53.54 -43.73 -10.35
CA ALA A 671 -52.94 -44.64 -11.35
C ALA A 671 -53.71 -44.85 -12.69
N GLN A 672 -55.04 -44.74 -12.74
CA GLN A 672 -55.75 -44.74 -14.05
C GLN A 672 -55.77 -43.34 -14.67
N ALA A 673 -55.56 -42.30 -13.87
CA ALA A 673 -55.13 -41.03 -14.43
C ALA A 673 -53.76 -41.23 -15.11
N GLU A 674 -52.85 -42.05 -14.57
CA GLU A 674 -51.45 -42.16 -15.00
C GLU A 674 -51.18 -42.48 -16.49
N PHE A 675 -52.09 -42.95 -17.35
CA PHE A 675 -51.81 -42.76 -18.80
C PHE A 675 -51.99 -41.30 -19.21
N THR A 676 -53.22 -40.79 -19.08
CA THR A 676 -53.60 -39.39 -19.35
C THR A 676 -52.76 -38.40 -18.53
N ALA A 677 -52.19 -38.84 -17.42
CA ALA A 677 -51.33 -38.14 -16.49
C ALA A 677 -49.86 -38.58 -16.54
N GLN A 678 -49.42 -39.48 -17.42
CA GLN A 678 -48.03 -39.52 -17.91
C GLN A 678 -47.93 -38.58 -19.12
N LEU A 679 -48.93 -38.53 -20.00
CA LEU A 679 -49.00 -37.50 -21.04
C LEU A 679 -49.23 -36.10 -20.42
N LYS A 680 -50.14 -35.96 -19.45
CA LYS A 680 -50.29 -34.70 -18.68
C LYS A 680 -49.19 -34.51 -17.63
N LEU A 681 -48.47 -35.54 -17.16
CA LEU A 681 -47.18 -35.29 -16.47
C LEU A 681 -46.07 -34.93 -17.47
N LEU A 682 -46.19 -35.18 -18.77
CA LEU A 682 -45.23 -34.69 -19.77
C LEU A 682 -45.60 -33.28 -20.23
N GLU A 683 -46.88 -32.90 -20.26
CA GLU A 683 -47.31 -31.51 -20.40
C GLU A 683 -47.03 -30.71 -19.12
N GLN A 684 -47.26 -31.30 -17.94
CA GLN A 684 -46.84 -30.71 -16.67
C GLN A 684 -45.35 -30.86 -16.41
N ALA A 685 -44.60 -31.75 -17.06
CA ALA A 685 -43.12 -31.74 -17.02
C ALA A 685 -42.55 -30.82 -18.08
N LEU A 686 -43.23 -30.56 -19.20
CA LEU A 686 -42.94 -29.43 -20.05
C LEU A 686 -43.12 -28.14 -19.24
N THR A 687 -44.28 -27.91 -18.62
CA THR A 687 -44.50 -26.73 -17.76
C THR A 687 -43.57 -26.69 -16.55
N ASN A 688 -43.48 -27.77 -15.76
CA ASN A 688 -42.63 -27.82 -14.56
C ASN A 688 -41.14 -27.78 -14.92
N TYR A 689 -40.66 -28.41 -16.00
CA TYR A 689 -39.25 -28.28 -16.40
C TYR A 689 -38.97 -26.96 -17.11
N LEU A 690 -39.95 -26.31 -17.74
CA LEU A 690 -39.82 -24.89 -18.13
C LEU A 690 -39.73 -23.99 -16.89
N ASP A 691 -40.40 -24.31 -15.78
CA ASP A 691 -40.33 -23.53 -14.53
C ASP A 691 -39.17 -23.91 -13.58
N LEU A 692 -38.71 -25.16 -13.62
CA LEU A 692 -37.50 -25.67 -12.97
C LEU A 692 -36.24 -25.40 -13.81
N ALA A 693 -36.40 -25.08 -15.09
CA ALA A 693 -35.41 -24.34 -15.86
C ALA A 693 -35.36 -22.91 -15.31
N ASP A 694 -34.59 -22.77 -14.25
CA ASP A 694 -34.11 -21.52 -13.67
C ASP A 694 -32.81 -21.04 -14.34
N THR A 695 -32.23 -21.86 -15.22
CA THR A 695 -30.93 -21.64 -15.87
C THR A 695 -30.95 -22.10 -17.33
N PRO A 696 -30.21 -21.44 -18.24
CA PRO A 696 -30.17 -21.83 -19.67
C PRO A 696 -29.67 -23.26 -19.90
N ALA A 697 -28.70 -23.72 -19.11
CA ALA A 697 -28.20 -25.09 -19.19
C ALA A 697 -29.27 -26.13 -18.81
N LYS A 698 -30.16 -25.81 -17.86
CA LYS A 698 -31.32 -26.65 -17.56
C LYS A 698 -32.40 -26.61 -18.64
N CYS A 699 -32.52 -25.53 -19.42
CA CYS A 699 -33.36 -25.60 -20.63
C CYS A 699 -32.85 -26.69 -21.57
N ASP A 700 -31.54 -26.73 -21.82
CA ASP A 700 -30.92 -27.72 -22.71
C ASP A 700 -30.96 -29.15 -22.13
N GLU A 701 -30.68 -29.28 -20.83
CA GLU A 701 -30.74 -30.55 -20.09
C GLU A 701 -32.16 -31.11 -20.01
N TYR A 702 -33.17 -30.28 -19.69
CA TYR A 702 -34.56 -30.71 -19.62
C TYR A 702 -35.20 -30.87 -21.00
N LEU A 703 -34.80 -30.10 -22.01
CA LEU A 703 -35.15 -30.37 -23.40
C LEU A 703 -34.63 -31.75 -23.80
N THR A 704 -33.35 -32.07 -23.52
CA THR A 704 -32.81 -33.40 -23.79
C THR A 704 -33.51 -34.49 -22.98
N LYS A 705 -33.80 -34.26 -21.68
CA LYS A 705 -34.55 -35.22 -20.86
C LYS A 705 -35.99 -35.42 -21.33
N LEU A 706 -36.68 -34.39 -21.82
CA LEU A 706 -38.02 -34.54 -22.40
C LEU A 706 -37.98 -35.19 -23.77
N MET A 707 -36.96 -34.94 -24.59
CA MET A 707 -36.75 -35.66 -25.85
C MET A 707 -36.48 -37.15 -25.58
N VAL A 708 -35.69 -37.48 -24.56
CA VAL A 708 -35.48 -38.86 -24.11
C VAL A 708 -36.72 -39.43 -23.42
N GLN A 709 -37.51 -38.67 -22.67
CA GLN A 709 -38.79 -39.15 -22.11
C GLN A 709 -39.88 -39.33 -23.17
N LEU A 710 -39.85 -38.55 -24.25
CA LEU A 710 -40.67 -38.77 -25.45
C LEU A 710 -40.24 -40.07 -26.13
N GLU A 711 -38.94 -40.28 -26.37
CA GLU A 711 -38.41 -41.55 -26.92
C GLU A 711 -38.66 -42.75 -25.98
N GLU A 712 -38.57 -42.57 -24.66
CA GLU A 712 -38.92 -43.59 -23.67
C GLU A 712 -40.43 -43.86 -23.67
N LEU A 713 -41.31 -42.87 -23.83
CA LEU A 713 -42.76 -43.10 -23.92
C LEU A 713 -43.17 -43.73 -25.26
N GLU A 714 -42.55 -43.29 -26.37
CA GLU A 714 -42.59 -43.96 -27.69
C GLU A 714 -42.11 -45.42 -27.57
N GLY A 715 -41.14 -45.73 -26.71
CA GLY A 715 -40.61 -47.08 -26.45
C GLY A 715 -41.26 -47.88 -25.30
N LYS A 716 -42.06 -47.25 -24.43
CA LYS A 716 -42.68 -47.84 -23.21
C LYS A 716 -44.20 -47.99 -23.32
N PHE A 717 -44.82 -47.26 -24.24
CA PHE A 717 -46.15 -47.53 -24.77
C PHE A 717 -46.08 -47.82 -26.29
N PRO A 718 -45.16 -48.68 -26.78
CA PRO A 718 -44.91 -48.87 -28.21
C PRO A 718 -46.08 -49.56 -28.93
N ASP A 719 -46.96 -50.22 -28.17
CA ASP A 719 -48.12 -50.97 -28.65
C ASP A 719 -49.38 -50.09 -28.85
N PHE A 720 -49.27 -48.76 -28.71
CA PHE A 720 -50.41 -47.83 -28.72
C PHE A 720 -50.25 -46.69 -29.75
N ASP A 721 -50.40 -47.01 -31.03
CA ASP A 721 -50.22 -46.09 -32.19
C ASP A 721 -50.84 -44.69 -32.00
N GLN A 722 -52.03 -44.60 -31.41
CA GLN A 722 -52.75 -43.33 -31.18
C GLN A 722 -52.00 -42.31 -30.31
N PHE A 723 -50.99 -42.76 -29.55
CA PHE A 723 -50.13 -41.88 -28.75
C PHE A 723 -48.91 -41.41 -29.54
N ILE A 724 -48.45 -42.15 -30.54
CA ILE A 724 -47.22 -41.85 -31.29
C ILE A 724 -47.37 -40.56 -32.13
N GLU A 725 -48.53 -40.34 -32.76
CA GLU A 725 -48.84 -39.06 -33.44
C GLU A 725 -48.87 -37.88 -32.45
N GLN A 726 -49.38 -38.10 -31.22
CA GLN A 726 -49.47 -37.07 -30.19
C GLN A 726 -48.07 -36.73 -29.63
N LEU A 727 -47.25 -37.74 -29.35
CA LEU A 727 -45.87 -37.59 -28.90
C LEU A 727 -45.03 -36.85 -29.95
N THR A 728 -45.18 -37.20 -31.23
CA THR A 728 -44.53 -36.50 -32.37
C THR A 728 -44.90 -35.01 -32.41
N SER A 729 -46.19 -34.66 -32.32
CA SER A 729 -46.62 -33.25 -32.32
C SER A 729 -46.20 -32.47 -31.06
N ARG A 730 -46.15 -33.14 -29.89
CA ARG A 730 -45.62 -32.53 -28.66
C ARG A 730 -44.10 -32.29 -28.76
N ARG A 731 -43.36 -33.14 -29.48
CA ARG A 731 -41.91 -33.03 -29.67
C ARG A 731 -41.48 -31.67 -30.23
N GLU A 732 -42.19 -31.17 -31.25
CA GLU A 732 -41.93 -29.86 -31.85
C GLU A 732 -42.22 -28.72 -30.87
N GLN A 733 -43.34 -28.79 -30.15
CA GLN A 733 -43.78 -27.78 -29.19
C GLN A 733 -42.86 -27.68 -27.96
N VAL A 734 -42.28 -28.81 -27.53
CA VAL A 734 -41.27 -28.87 -26.47
C VAL A 734 -40.03 -28.07 -26.88
N VAL A 735 -39.51 -28.28 -28.10
CA VAL A 735 -38.31 -27.57 -28.60
C VAL A 735 -38.52 -26.04 -28.64
N GLU A 736 -39.64 -25.58 -29.20
CA GLU A 736 -39.95 -24.15 -29.32
C GLU A 736 -40.06 -23.46 -27.94
N ALA A 737 -40.75 -24.11 -26.99
CA ALA A 737 -40.95 -23.54 -25.66
C ALA A 737 -39.64 -23.43 -24.85
N PHE A 738 -38.73 -24.39 -24.97
CA PHE A 738 -37.46 -24.35 -24.23
C PHE A 738 -36.51 -23.27 -24.74
N GLU A 739 -36.36 -23.07 -26.05
CA GLU A 739 -35.56 -21.95 -26.59
C GLU A 739 -36.15 -20.58 -26.17
N SER A 740 -37.48 -20.44 -26.20
CA SER A 740 -38.16 -19.24 -25.69
C SER A 740 -37.81 -18.97 -24.22
N LYS A 741 -37.98 -19.97 -23.32
CA LYS A 741 -37.62 -19.84 -21.89
C LYS A 741 -36.12 -19.55 -21.70
N LYS A 742 -35.25 -20.22 -22.44
CA LYS A 742 -33.78 -20.07 -22.40
C LYS A 742 -33.34 -18.62 -22.64
N THR A 743 -33.90 -17.94 -23.65
CA THR A 743 -33.61 -16.52 -23.90
C THR A 743 -34.04 -15.61 -22.74
N ALA A 744 -35.23 -15.85 -22.16
CA ALA A 744 -35.73 -15.10 -21.01
C ALA A 744 -34.87 -15.30 -19.75
N LEU A 745 -34.38 -16.52 -19.52
CA LEU A 745 -33.48 -16.83 -18.40
C LEU A 745 -32.11 -16.17 -18.56
N VAL A 746 -31.54 -16.11 -19.77
CA VAL A 746 -30.29 -15.36 -20.01
C VAL A 746 -30.46 -13.88 -19.65
N ALA A 747 -31.58 -13.27 -20.04
CA ALA A 747 -31.88 -11.87 -19.68
C ALA A 747 -32.02 -11.68 -18.16
N ALA A 748 -32.81 -12.53 -17.49
CA ALA A 748 -33.01 -12.48 -16.04
C ALA A 748 -31.69 -12.71 -15.26
N ARG A 749 -30.83 -13.63 -15.72
CA ARG A 749 -29.50 -13.90 -15.17
C ARG A 749 -28.60 -12.67 -15.24
N ASN A 750 -28.55 -12.01 -16.39
CA ASN A 750 -27.76 -10.79 -16.60
C ASN A 750 -28.27 -9.61 -15.74
N GLN A 751 -29.60 -9.47 -15.59
CA GLN A 751 -30.21 -8.47 -14.71
C GLN A 751 -29.88 -8.76 -13.23
N ARG A 752 -29.99 -10.02 -12.78
CA ARG A 752 -29.65 -10.44 -11.41
C ARG A 752 -28.17 -10.23 -11.10
N ALA A 753 -27.27 -10.59 -12.00
CA ALA A 753 -25.84 -10.31 -11.85
C ALA A 753 -25.54 -8.80 -11.71
N THR A 754 -26.27 -7.95 -12.45
CA THR A 754 -26.13 -6.49 -12.36
C THR A 754 -26.64 -5.95 -11.02
N ALA A 755 -27.76 -6.47 -10.50
CA ALA A 755 -28.27 -6.13 -9.17
C ALA A 755 -27.35 -6.61 -8.03
N LEU A 756 -26.72 -7.78 -8.17
CA LEU A 756 -25.72 -8.28 -7.22
C LEU A 756 -24.46 -7.43 -7.20
N LEU A 757 -23.94 -6.98 -8.37
CA LEU A 757 -22.83 -6.04 -8.43
C LEU A 757 -23.14 -4.74 -7.68
N GLN A 758 -24.33 -4.15 -7.89
CA GLN A 758 -24.79 -2.97 -7.14
C GLN A 758 -25.01 -3.23 -5.63
N SER A 759 -25.22 -4.48 -5.24
CA SER A 759 -25.23 -4.89 -3.82
C SER A 759 -23.81 -4.93 -3.25
N ALA A 760 -22.89 -5.59 -3.97
CA ALA A 760 -21.48 -5.66 -3.62
C ALA A 760 -20.84 -4.27 -3.48
N GLU A 761 -21.09 -3.34 -4.40
CA GLU A 761 -20.56 -1.97 -4.32
C GLU A 761 -21.04 -1.20 -3.07
N ARG A 762 -22.26 -1.46 -2.60
CA ARG A 762 -22.77 -0.87 -1.35
C ARG A 762 -22.16 -1.53 -0.11
N LEU A 763 -21.98 -2.85 -0.14
CA LEU A 763 -21.31 -3.59 0.94
C LEU A 763 -19.81 -3.24 1.03
N LEU A 764 -19.11 -3.08 -0.10
CA LEU A 764 -17.71 -2.64 -0.18
C LEU A 764 -17.54 -1.24 0.44
N LYS A 765 -18.46 -0.30 0.18
CA LYS A 765 -18.47 1.02 0.83
C LYS A 765 -18.73 0.93 2.35
N ALA A 766 -19.60 0.02 2.79
CA ALA A 766 -19.84 -0.21 4.22
C ALA A 766 -18.60 -0.81 4.93
N VAL A 767 -17.96 -1.80 4.29
CA VAL A 767 -16.67 -2.38 4.70
C VAL A 767 -15.61 -1.27 4.81
N GLN A 768 -15.42 -0.45 3.77
CA GLN A 768 -14.47 0.67 3.78
C GLN A 768 -14.72 1.66 4.95
N SER A 769 -15.98 2.02 5.19
CA SER A 769 -16.40 2.92 6.29
C SER A 769 -16.22 2.32 7.69
N ARG A 770 -16.11 0.99 7.80
CA ARG A 770 -15.87 0.28 9.07
C ARG A 770 -14.37 0.05 9.32
N LEU A 771 -13.59 -0.21 8.26
CA LEU A 771 -12.14 -0.41 8.33
C LEU A 771 -11.39 0.82 8.89
N THR A 772 -11.81 2.04 8.55
CA THR A 772 -11.21 3.29 9.08
C THR A 772 -11.31 3.43 10.59
N ARG A 773 -12.24 2.72 11.24
CA ARG A 773 -12.49 2.73 12.69
C ARG A 773 -11.74 1.64 13.46
N LEU A 774 -11.02 0.76 12.77
CA LEU A 774 -10.24 -0.30 13.41
C LEU A 774 -8.86 0.26 13.82
N GLU A 775 -8.31 -0.25 14.92
CA GLU A 775 -7.13 0.34 15.58
C GLU A 775 -5.88 -0.54 15.48
N SER A 776 -6.00 -1.84 15.23
CA SER A 776 -4.87 -2.73 14.95
C SER A 776 -5.01 -3.49 13.61
N VAL A 777 -3.87 -3.93 13.08
CA VAL A 777 -3.82 -4.84 11.92
C VAL A 777 -4.44 -6.19 12.24
N ALA A 778 -4.47 -6.60 13.52
CA ALA A 778 -5.17 -7.78 13.97
C ALA A 778 -6.70 -7.60 13.85
N ASP A 779 -7.24 -6.43 14.19
CA ASP A 779 -8.67 -6.13 14.04
C ASP A 779 -9.07 -6.09 12.56
N ILE A 780 -8.25 -5.48 11.69
CA ILE A 780 -8.49 -5.48 10.23
C ILE A 780 -8.52 -6.91 9.69
N ASN A 781 -7.55 -7.75 10.07
CA ASN A 781 -7.51 -9.15 9.64
C ASN A 781 -8.66 -9.97 10.23
N GLY A 782 -9.03 -9.76 11.49
CA GLY A 782 -10.19 -10.40 12.13
C GLY A 782 -11.52 -9.99 11.49
N TYR A 783 -11.67 -8.71 11.15
CA TYR A 783 -12.81 -8.19 10.40
C TYR A 783 -12.91 -8.84 9.02
N PHE A 784 -11.80 -8.95 8.29
CA PHE A 784 -11.76 -9.67 7.01
C PHE A 784 -11.91 -11.19 7.14
N ALA A 785 -11.59 -11.79 8.29
CA ALA A 785 -11.75 -13.22 8.53
C ALA A 785 -13.19 -13.62 8.92
N ALA A 786 -13.90 -12.77 9.68
CA ALA A 786 -15.13 -13.17 10.38
C ALA A 786 -16.31 -12.18 10.34
N ASP A 787 -16.19 -10.96 9.79
CA ASP A 787 -17.35 -10.04 9.75
C ASP A 787 -18.34 -10.39 8.64
N VAL A 788 -19.62 -10.41 9.01
CA VAL A 788 -20.75 -10.78 8.14
C VAL A 788 -20.87 -9.87 6.91
N MET A 789 -20.35 -8.63 6.93
CA MET A 789 -20.35 -7.78 5.72
C MET A 789 -19.29 -8.22 4.71
N VAL A 790 -18.08 -8.57 5.18
CA VAL A 790 -17.02 -9.09 4.30
C VAL A 790 -17.44 -10.44 3.72
N GLU A 791 -18.01 -11.30 4.56
CA GLU A 791 -18.50 -12.60 4.09
C GLU A 791 -19.68 -12.46 3.13
N LYS A 792 -20.56 -11.46 3.31
CA LYS A 792 -21.58 -11.11 2.30
C LYS A 792 -20.99 -10.58 0.99
N VAL A 793 -19.85 -9.90 0.98
CA VAL A 793 -19.16 -9.54 -0.28
C VAL A 793 -18.59 -10.79 -0.96
N ARG A 794 -17.93 -11.69 -0.21
CA ARG A 794 -17.49 -13.00 -0.74
C ARG A 794 -18.66 -13.79 -1.30
N GLN A 795 -19.74 -13.92 -0.54
CA GLN A 795 -20.98 -14.56 -0.96
C GLN A 795 -21.56 -13.90 -2.21
N THR A 796 -21.57 -12.57 -2.32
CA THR A 796 -22.06 -11.88 -3.52
C THR A 796 -21.18 -12.16 -4.75
N ALA A 797 -19.85 -12.22 -4.58
CA ALA A 797 -18.94 -12.63 -5.65
C ALA A 797 -19.13 -14.12 -6.02
N GLN A 798 -19.37 -14.98 -5.04
CA GLN A 798 -19.67 -16.39 -5.28
C GLN A 798 -21.03 -16.56 -5.95
N GLU A 799 -22.04 -15.74 -5.63
CA GLU A 799 -23.33 -15.72 -6.34
C GLU A 799 -23.16 -15.25 -7.80
N LEU A 800 -22.24 -14.32 -8.07
CA LEU A 800 -21.87 -13.92 -9.44
C LEU A 800 -21.15 -15.06 -10.21
N LEU A 801 -20.24 -15.80 -9.55
CA LEU A 801 -19.62 -17.02 -10.12
C LEU A 801 -20.66 -18.12 -10.37
N ASN A 802 -21.58 -18.34 -9.43
CA ASN A 802 -22.65 -19.33 -9.53
C ASN A 802 -23.67 -18.98 -10.63
N LEU A 803 -23.84 -17.68 -10.95
CA LEU A 803 -24.58 -17.22 -12.12
C LEU A 803 -23.77 -17.30 -13.42
N GLY A 804 -22.47 -17.57 -13.37
CA GLY A 804 -21.58 -17.67 -14.54
C GLY A 804 -21.21 -16.32 -15.17
N ASP A 805 -21.05 -15.27 -14.35
CA ASP A 805 -20.58 -13.94 -14.75
C ASP A 805 -19.25 -13.62 -14.02
N SER A 806 -18.20 -14.37 -14.38
CA SER A 806 -16.90 -14.34 -13.69
C SER A 806 -16.25 -12.96 -13.69
N VAL A 807 -16.33 -12.22 -14.81
CA VAL A 807 -15.74 -10.87 -14.94
C VAL A 807 -16.22 -9.91 -13.86
N LYS A 808 -17.51 -9.97 -13.47
CA LYS A 808 -18.04 -9.15 -12.37
C LYS A 808 -17.69 -9.69 -10.99
N ALA A 809 -17.55 -11.01 -10.84
CA ALA A 809 -17.08 -11.60 -9.59
C ALA A 809 -15.62 -11.23 -9.31
N ASP A 810 -14.76 -11.30 -10.32
CA ASP A 810 -13.33 -10.97 -10.24
C ASP A 810 -13.12 -9.49 -9.88
N ASP A 811 -13.91 -8.58 -10.44
CA ASP A 811 -13.92 -7.16 -10.05
C ASP A 811 -14.31 -6.97 -8.57
N VAL A 812 -15.38 -7.63 -8.10
CA VAL A 812 -15.80 -7.58 -6.69
C VAL A 812 -14.72 -8.14 -5.74
N GLN A 813 -14.09 -9.27 -6.09
CA GLN A 813 -13.00 -9.86 -5.30
C GLN A 813 -11.76 -8.97 -5.31
N SER A 814 -11.40 -8.40 -6.46
CA SER A 814 -10.28 -7.47 -6.62
C SER A 814 -10.47 -6.24 -5.74
N ARG A 815 -11.62 -5.57 -5.83
CA ARG A 815 -11.95 -4.42 -4.98
C ARG A 815 -11.94 -4.76 -3.48
N LEU A 816 -12.44 -5.95 -3.10
CA LEU A 816 -12.40 -6.41 -1.71
C LEU A 816 -10.96 -6.60 -1.20
N LYS A 817 -10.07 -7.13 -2.04
CA LYS A 817 -8.64 -7.29 -1.73
C LYS A 817 -7.95 -5.93 -1.58
N THR A 818 -8.16 -5.00 -2.53
CA THR A 818 -7.57 -3.65 -2.49
C THR A 818 -7.98 -2.90 -1.21
N LEU A 819 -9.25 -2.98 -0.81
CA LEU A 819 -9.71 -2.37 0.46
C LEU A 819 -8.98 -2.91 1.70
N ARG A 820 -8.55 -4.18 1.72
CA ARG A 820 -7.75 -4.71 2.83
C ARG A 820 -6.35 -4.11 2.84
N GLU A 821 -5.72 -4.06 1.67
CA GLU A 821 -4.33 -3.62 1.50
C GLU A 821 -4.19 -2.12 1.78
N ASP A 822 -5.14 -1.30 1.30
CA ASP A 822 -5.23 0.14 1.61
C ASP A 822 -5.52 0.39 3.10
N ALA A 823 -6.41 -0.38 3.74
CA ALA A 823 -6.73 -0.19 5.15
C ALA A 823 -5.54 -0.50 6.08
N VAL A 824 -4.78 -1.57 5.80
CA VAL A 824 -3.56 -1.90 6.55
C VAL A 824 -2.48 -0.84 6.36
N ARG A 825 -2.37 -0.25 5.17
CA ARG A 825 -1.47 0.86 4.88
C ARG A 825 -1.85 2.14 5.64
N GLN A 826 -3.09 2.61 5.47
CA GLN A 826 -3.59 3.81 6.14
C GLN A 826 -3.54 3.69 7.67
N LEU A 827 -3.71 2.48 8.23
CA LEU A 827 -3.55 2.27 9.66
C LEU A 827 -2.09 2.42 10.13
N ARG A 828 -1.10 1.93 9.37
CA ARG A 828 0.32 2.17 9.67
C ARG A 828 0.67 3.65 9.57
N ASP A 829 0.27 4.29 8.47
CA ASP A 829 0.48 5.73 8.26
C ASP A 829 -0.14 6.55 9.41
N ARG A 830 -1.29 6.13 9.96
CA ARG A 830 -1.89 6.73 11.16
C ARG A 830 -1.13 6.43 12.45
N ALA A 831 -0.68 5.18 12.65
CA ALA A 831 0.02 4.76 13.87
C ALA A 831 1.41 5.40 14.01
N ASP A 832 2.12 5.63 12.90
CA ASP A 832 3.45 6.24 12.90
C ASP A 832 3.41 7.78 13.07
N LEU A 833 2.29 8.42 12.72
CA LEU A 833 2.15 9.89 12.74
C LEU A 833 1.41 10.45 13.97
N PHE A 834 0.46 9.71 14.55
CA PHE A 834 -0.43 10.22 15.60
C PHE A 834 -0.08 9.70 17.00
N ALA A 835 0.03 10.62 17.96
CA ALA A 835 0.16 10.35 19.38
C ALA A 835 -1.17 10.61 20.13
N ASP A 836 -1.19 10.27 21.43
CA ASP A 836 -2.24 10.58 22.40
C ASP A 836 -3.68 10.43 21.86
N GLY A 837 -4.01 9.20 21.43
CA GLY A 837 -5.36 8.83 20.99
C GLY A 837 -5.84 9.52 19.71
N GLY A 838 -4.92 10.04 18.88
CA GLY A 838 -5.25 10.69 17.60
C GLY A 838 -5.43 12.20 17.68
N GLN A 839 -5.24 12.83 18.85
CA GLN A 839 -5.39 14.29 19.00
C GLN A 839 -4.12 15.07 18.66
N THR A 840 -2.94 14.45 18.58
CA THR A 840 -1.68 15.12 18.23
C THR A 840 -0.92 14.43 17.09
N LEU A 841 -0.57 15.19 16.06
CA LEU A 841 0.41 14.79 15.04
C LEU A 841 1.81 15.11 15.55
N LYS A 842 2.74 14.15 15.47
CA LYS A 842 4.11 14.30 15.99
C LYS A 842 5.14 14.36 14.87
N PHE A 843 5.69 15.55 14.61
CA PHE A 843 6.81 15.74 13.69
C PHE A 843 8.10 15.97 14.48
N GLY A 844 8.87 14.89 14.66
CA GLY A 844 10.12 14.91 15.43
C GLY A 844 9.88 15.29 16.90
N PRO A 845 10.48 16.39 17.42
CA PRO A 845 10.26 16.86 18.78
C PRO A 845 8.98 17.68 18.97
N HIS A 846 8.26 18.04 17.89
CA HIS A 846 7.10 18.92 17.95
C HIS A 846 5.78 18.15 17.82
N ALA A 847 4.79 18.49 18.66
CA ALA A 847 3.43 17.97 18.62
C ALA A 847 2.46 19.06 18.18
N PHE A 848 1.54 18.72 17.27
CA PHE A 848 0.53 19.61 16.70
C PHE A 848 -0.86 19.05 16.96
N THR A 849 -1.72 19.82 17.63
CA THR A 849 -3.12 19.41 17.85
C THR A 849 -3.88 19.32 16.54
N VAL A 850 -4.48 18.17 16.27
CA VAL A 850 -5.19 17.90 15.01
C VAL A 850 -6.66 18.24 15.17
N ASN A 851 -7.20 19.08 14.28
CA ASN A 851 -8.64 19.27 14.23
C ASN A 851 -9.27 18.20 13.34
N THR A 852 -10.11 17.34 13.93
CA THR A 852 -10.81 16.25 13.24
C THR A 852 -12.24 16.62 12.82
N GLN A 853 -12.68 17.87 13.03
CA GLN A 853 -13.98 18.34 12.56
C GLN A 853 -13.98 18.45 11.03
N PRO A 854 -15.05 18.02 10.33
CA PRO A 854 -15.20 18.30 8.91
C PRO A 854 -15.31 19.81 8.67
N LEU A 855 -14.75 20.26 7.55
CA LEU A 855 -14.65 21.68 7.18
C LEU A 855 -15.93 22.10 6.42
N GLU A 856 -16.96 22.48 7.15
CA GLU A 856 -18.31 22.72 6.66
C GLU A 856 -18.70 24.20 6.78
N LEU A 857 -19.41 24.71 5.77
CA LEU A 857 -19.95 26.07 5.80
C LEU A 857 -21.30 26.08 6.51
N THR A 858 -21.32 26.68 7.70
CA THR A 858 -22.49 26.80 8.57
C THR A 858 -22.94 28.26 8.68
N VAL A 859 -24.14 28.49 9.18
CA VAL A 859 -24.61 29.81 9.61
C VAL A 859 -24.81 29.78 11.13
N VAL A 860 -24.21 30.74 11.84
CA VAL A 860 -24.29 30.83 13.30
C VAL A 860 -24.77 32.22 13.72
N LEU A 861 -25.66 32.27 14.72
CA LEU A 861 -26.03 33.51 15.39
C LEU A 861 -24.94 33.86 16.40
N ARG A 862 -24.33 35.04 16.24
CA ARG A 862 -23.25 35.53 17.08
C ARG A 862 -23.32 37.05 17.18
N ASP A 863 -23.19 37.59 18.39
CA ASP A 863 -23.14 39.04 18.64
C ASP A 863 -24.32 39.77 17.93
N ASP A 864 -25.54 39.27 18.15
CA ASP A 864 -26.81 39.72 17.54
C ASP A 864 -26.90 39.65 15.99
N ALA A 865 -25.98 38.93 15.33
CA ALA A 865 -25.96 38.81 13.87
C ALA A 865 -25.67 37.39 13.37
N LEU A 866 -26.35 37.00 12.28
CA LEU A 866 -25.99 35.80 11.54
C LEU A 866 -24.64 35.98 10.83
N HIS A 867 -23.78 34.98 10.97
CA HIS A 867 -22.48 34.89 10.32
C HIS A 867 -22.35 33.55 9.59
N TYR A 868 -21.83 33.57 8.37
CA TYR A 868 -21.22 32.38 7.78
C TYR A 868 -19.98 32.00 8.61
N HIS A 869 -19.92 30.75 9.05
CA HIS A 869 -18.81 30.20 9.82
C HIS A 869 -18.31 28.91 9.17
N LEU A 870 -17.00 28.80 8.98
CA LEU A 870 -16.36 27.61 8.45
C LEU A 870 -15.86 26.78 9.64
N THR A 871 -16.51 25.65 9.90
CA THR A 871 -16.29 24.84 11.11
C THR A 871 -14.83 24.43 11.25
N GLY A 872 -14.35 24.39 12.50
CA GLY A 872 -12.96 24.08 12.80
C GLY A 872 -11.94 25.18 12.46
N THR A 873 -12.38 26.37 12.03
CA THR A 873 -11.53 27.54 11.77
C THR A 873 -11.99 28.77 12.54
N ASN A 874 -11.16 29.83 12.59
CA ASN A 874 -11.57 31.13 13.13
C ASN A 874 -12.26 32.03 12.08
N PHE A 875 -12.78 31.47 10.97
CA PHE A 875 -13.46 32.24 9.94
C PHE A 875 -14.92 32.56 10.34
N PHE A 876 -15.26 33.85 10.31
CA PHE A 876 -16.62 34.37 10.47
C PHE A 876 -16.85 35.51 9.47
N GLN A 877 -17.91 35.43 8.67
CA GLN A 877 -18.32 36.49 7.74
C GLN A 877 -19.79 36.85 7.99
N LYS A 878 -20.05 38.08 8.45
CA LYS A 878 -21.41 38.55 8.74
C LYS A 878 -22.29 38.52 7.47
N ILE A 879 -23.51 38.02 7.61
CA ILE A 879 -24.51 38.02 6.54
C ILE A 879 -25.23 39.38 6.54
N THR A 880 -25.40 39.95 5.35
CA THR A 880 -25.94 41.31 5.14
C THR A 880 -27.11 41.36 4.16
N ASP A 881 -27.75 40.22 3.88
CA ASP A 881 -28.89 40.15 2.96
C ASP A 881 -30.14 40.80 3.58
N PRO A 882 -30.77 41.80 2.93
CA PRO A 882 -31.94 42.49 3.49
C PRO A 882 -33.15 41.58 3.76
N THR A 883 -33.34 40.53 2.97
CA THR A 883 -34.46 39.58 3.10
C THR A 883 -34.28 38.72 4.34
N LEU A 884 -33.06 38.19 4.56
CA LEU A 884 -32.73 37.42 5.76
C LEU A 884 -32.74 38.30 7.03
N LEU A 885 -32.33 39.57 6.92
CA LEU A 885 -32.38 40.55 8.01
C LEU A 885 -33.82 40.91 8.43
N ALA A 886 -34.78 40.89 7.51
CA ALA A 886 -36.20 41.07 7.83
C ALA A 886 -36.77 39.92 8.70
N ALA A 887 -36.22 38.70 8.56
CA ALA A 887 -36.60 37.54 9.35
C ALA A 887 -36.01 37.49 10.78
N ARG A 888 -35.36 38.57 11.25
CA ARG A 888 -34.73 38.62 12.58
C ARG A 888 -35.60 38.14 13.76
N PRO A 889 -36.93 38.42 13.83
CA PRO A 889 -37.77 37.95 14.93
C PRO A 889 -37.86 36.42 15.09
N VAL A 890 -37.51 35.64 14.06
CA VAL A 890 -37.55 34.17 14.09
C VAL A 890 -36.16 33.51 14.01
N TRP A 891 -35.07 34.28 14.17
CA TRP A 891 -33.71 33.71 14.14
C TRP A 891 -33.38 32.79 15.31
N GLU A 892 -34.06 32.95 16.45
CA GLU A 892 -33.90 32.09 17.65
C GLU A 892 -34.89 30.91 17.64
N GLN A 893 -35.74 30.80 16.62
CA GLN A 893 -36.77 29.78 16.52
C GLN A 893 -36.19 28.43 16.04
N ASN A 894 -35.94 27.54 16.99
CA ASN A 894 -35.34 26.22 16.72
C ASN A 894 -36.26 25.25 15.97
N VAL A 895 -37.60 25.40 16.07
CA VAL A 895 -38.60 24.59 15.35
C VAL A 895 -39.80 25.46 14.94
N LEU A 896 -40.40 25.17 13.78
CA LEU A 896 -41.52 25.94 13.22
C LEU A 896 -42.78 25.97 14.11
N SER A 897 -42.92 25.00 15.02
CA SER A 897 -44.07 24.81 15.91
C SER A 897 -43.98 25.53 17.26
N GLU A 898 -42.87 26.20 17.58
CA GLU A 898 -42.63 26.80 18.90
C GLU A 898 -41.88 28.13 18.82
N ASN A 899 -42.24 29.09 19.66
CA ASN A 899 -41.43 30.29 19.93
C ASN A 899 -41.63 30.72 21.40
N GLN A 900 -41.34 31.99 21.74
CA GLN A 900 -41.50 32.47 23.13
C GLN A 900 -42.98 32.68 23.54
N ASP A 901 -43.89 32.79 22.57
CA ASP A 901 -45.30 33.13 22.76
C ASP A 901 -46.27 31.96 22.46
N VAL A 902 -45.80 30.90 21.78
CA VAL A 902 -46.62 29.79 21.27
C VAL A 902 -45.95 28.44 21.55
N TYR A 903 -46.68 27.53 22.19
CA TYR A 903 -46.24 26.16 22.49
C TYR A 903 -46.62 25.17 21.36
N ARG A 904 -45.82 24.12 21.19
CA ARG A 904 -45.98 23.09 20.13
C ARG A 904 -47.36 22.47 20.09
N ALA A 905 -47.96 22.19 21.24
CA ALA A 905 -49.28 21.59 21.31
C ALA A 905 -50.40 22.55 20.87
N GLU A 906 -50.24 23.85 21.14
CA GLU A 906 -51.18 24.89 20.73
C GLU A 906 -51.12 25.08 19.21
N PHE A 907 -49.91 25.12 18.64
CA PHE A 907 -49.72 25.16 17.20
C PHE A 907 -50.29 23.90 16.52
N LEU A 908 -50.06 22.70 17.07
CA LEU A 908 -50.63 21.46 16.54
C LEU A 908 -52.17 21.45 16.59
N ALA A 909 -52.77 21.87 17.70
CA ALA A 909 -54.22 21.98 17.83
C ALA A 909 -54.81 23.01 16.85
N TRP A 910 -54.17 24.18 16.68
CA TRP A 910 -54.56 25.18 15.69
C TRP A 910 -54.44 24.66 14.26
N ARG A 911 -53.36 23.95 13.91
CA ARG A 911 -53.17 23.35 12.57
C ARG A 911 -54.22 22.29 12.25
N ILE A 912 -54.71 21.56 13.24
CA ILE A 912 -55.81 20.60 13.09
C ILE A 912 -57.14 21.34 12.93
N LEU A 913 -57.41 22.37 13.73
CA LEU A 913 -58.64 23.16 13.63
C LEU A 913 -58.75 23.93 12.30
N GLN A 914 -57.63 24.46 11.78
CA GLN A 914 -57.53 25.04 10.44
C GLN A 914 -57.81 23.99 9.36
N ALA A 915 -57.21 22.80 9.46
CA ALA A 915 -57.47 21.73 8.49
C ALA A 915 -58.95 21.29 8.50
N ALA A 916 -59.60 21.29 9.66
CA ALA A 916 -61.01 20.95 9.84
C ALA A 916 -62.01 21.94 9.20
N GLN A 917 -61.54 23.07 8.65
CA GLN A 917 -62.34 23.96 7.80
C GLN A 917 -62.50 23.39 6.37
N HIS A 918 -61.54 22.57 5.91
CA HIS A 918 -61.53 21.96 4.59
C HIS A 918 -61.42 20.42 4.71
N PRO A 919 -62.49 19.74 5.14
CA PRO A 919 -62.49 18.29 5.31
C PRO A 919 -62.20 17.56 4.00
N ALA A 920 -61.47 16.45 4.08
CA ALA A 920 -61.00 15.70 2.92
C ALA A 920 -60.97 14.19 3.19
N PRO A 921 -61.38 13.34 2.24
CA PRO A 921 -61.30 11.88 2.41
C PRO A 921 -59.84 11.41 2.51
N ALA A 922 -59.65 10.21 3.09
CA ALA A 922 -58.32 9.58 3.13
C ALA A 922 -57.85 9.21 1.72
N ASP A 923 -56.59 9.53 1.41
CA ASP A 923 -55.95 9.18 0.15
C ASP A 923 -55.06 7.95 0.38
N ALA A 924 -55.54 6.79 -0.08
CA ALA A 924 -54.86 5.51 0.09
C ALA A 924 -53.64 5.34 -0.83
N GLU A 925 -53.54 6.08 -1.93
CA GLU A 925 -52.39 6.01 -2.85
C GLU A 925 -51.26 6.94 -2.40
N ALA A 926 -51.58 8.15 -1.92
CA ALA A 926 -50.62 9.08 -1.34
C ALA A 926 -50.34 8.84 0.16
N GLY A 927 -51.04 7.88 0.79
CA GLY A 927 -50.87 7.53 2.21
C GLY A 927 -51.31 8.61 3.20
N ARG A 928 -52.26 9.46 2.83
CA ARG A 928 -52.72 10.60 3.65
C ARG A 928 -53.96 10.23 4.47
N PRO A 929 -53.99 10.54 5.79
CA PRO A 929 -55.20 10.36 6.58
C PRO A 929 -56.31 11.29 6.09
N ALA A 930 -57.57 10.92 6.39
CA ALA A 930 -58.69 11.82 6.22
C ALA A 930 -58.51 13.07 7.09
N VAL A 931 -59.00 14.21 6.61
CA VAL A 931 -59.12 15.46 7.39
C VAL A 931 -60.58 15.57 7.81
N LEU A 932 -60.82 15.46 9.11
CA LEU A 932 -62.16 15.51 9.69
C LEU A 932 -62.61 16.95 9.94
N SER A 933 -63.89 17.22 9.70
CA SER A 933 -64.54 18.50 9.99
C SER A 933 -64.71 18.75 11.49
N VAL A 934 -64.99 20.00 11.88
CA VAL A 934 -65.20 20.39 13.29
C VAL A 934 -66.38 19.64 13.93
N THR A 935 -67.40 19.28 13.16
CA THR A 935 -68.53 18.45 13.64
C THR A 935 -68.07 17.02 13.91
N GLU A 936 -67.40 16.37 12.95
CA GLU A 936 -66.86 15.01 13.08
C GLU A 936 -65.84 14.86 14.22
N LEU A 937 -64.89 15.80 14.35
CA LEU A 937 -63.97 15.87 15.49
C LEU A 937 -64.72 15.94 16.82
N GLY A 938 -65.86 16.63 16.84
CA GLY A 938 -66.76 16.73 17.99
C GLY A 938 -67.66 15.52 18.23
N HIS A 939 -67.52 14.45 17.45
CA HIS A 939 -68.16 13.15 17.68
C HIS A 939 -67.18 12.06 18.15
N LEU A 940 -65.87 12.29 18.06
CA LEU A 940 -64.85 11.37 18.56
C LEU A 940 -64.82 11.32 20.10
N SER A 941 -64.56 10.15 20.68
CA SER A 941 -64.15 10.05 22.08
C SER A 941 -62.74 10.62 22.28
N ALA A 942 -62.37 10.92 23.53
CA ALA A 942 -61.04 11.45 23.85
C ALA A 942 -59.89 10.51 23.41
N ALA A 943 -60.12 9.20 23.35
CA ALA A 943 -59.13 8.23 22.87
C ALA A 943 -59.00 8.24 21.33
N GLU A 944 -60.12 8.38 20.61
CA GLU A 944 -60.13 8.47 19.14
C GLU A 944 -59.59 9.82 18.65
N LEU A 945 -59.91 10.92 19.35
CA LEU A 945 -59.33 12.23 19.08
C LEU A 945 -57.81 12.24 19.28
N LEU A 946 -57.32 11.60 20.36
CA LEU A 946 -55.87 11.45 20.57
C LEU A 946 -55.22 10.59 19.47
N ALA A 947 -55.86 9.51 19.03
CA ALA A 947 -55.38 8.69 17.92
C ALA A 947 -55.32 9.49 16.60
N TYR A 948 -56.33 10.31 16.32
CA TYR A 948 -56.37 11.22 15.17
C TYR A 948 -55.27 12.28 15.22
N VAL A 949 -55.08 12.94 16.38
CA VAL A 949 -53.98 13.90 16.60
C VAL A 949 -52.62 13.21 16.37
N GLN A 950 -52.42 11.99 16.87
CA GLN A 950 -51.21 11.21 16.63
C GLN A 950 -50.97 10.89 15.15
N GLN A 951 -52.03 10.59 14.39
CA GLN A 951 -51.94 10.30 12.96
C GLN A 951 -51.63 11.56 12.14
N PHE A 952 -52.24 12.69 12.47
CA PHE A 952 -51.98 14.00 11.85
C PHE A 952 -50.57 14.52 12.18
N MET A 953 -50.08 14.26 13.40
CA MET A 953 -48.72 14.57 13.87
C MET A 953 -47.65 13.72 13.17
N ALA A 954 -47.92 12.44 12.87
CA ALA A 954 -46.92 11.50 12.37
C ALA A 954 -46.27 11.92 11.04
N ALA A 955 -47.01 12.60 10.16
CA ALA A 955 -46.48 13.13 8.90
C ALA A 955 -45.57 14.37 9.09
N ARG A 956 -45.56 14.98 10.28
CA ARG A 956 -44.98 16.30 10.57
C ARG A 956 -43.70 16.23 11.40
N TYR A 957 -42.82 15.26 11.12
CA TYR A 957 -41.57 15.05 11.87
C TYR A 957 -40.65 16.30 11.92
N GLN A 958 -40.71 17.17 10.91
CA GLN A 958 -39.96 18.44 10.85
C GLN A 958 -40.48 19.50 11.84
N GLU A 959 -41.70 19.33 12.36
CA GLU A 959 -42.34 20.22 13.34
C GLU A 959 -42.02 19.79 14.80
N GLY A 960 -41.10 18.84 15.01
CA GLY A 960 -40.46 18.60 16.31
C GLY A 960 -41.37 18.12 17.45
N TYR A 961 -42.44 17.39 17.15
CA TYR A 961 -43.39 16.91 18.16
C TYR A 961 -42.90 15.68 18.95
N LEU A 962 -43.22 15.64 20.25
CA LEU A 962 -42.98 14.50 21.13
C LEU A 962 -44.29 13.76 21.39
N LYS A 963 -44.34 12.49 20.98
CA LYS A 963 -45.46 11.58 21.21
C LYS A 963 -45.57 11.20 22.69
N GLY A 964 -46.77 11.21 23.24
CA GLY A 964 -47.06 11.10 24.67
C GLY A 964 -47.03 12.43 25.43
N VAL A 965 -46.79 13.56 24.74
CA VAL A 965 -46.77 14.91 25.35
C VAL A 965 -47.54 15.89 24.46
N HIS A 966 -46.99 16.29 23.30
CA HIS A 966 -47.58 17.37 22.51
C HIS A 966 -48.87 16.93 21.80
N ASP A 967 -49.02 15.63 21.51
CA ASP A 967 -50.27 15.01 21.05
C ASP A 967 -51.34 14.93 22.15
N HIS A 968 -50.94 14.70 23.40
CA HIS A 968 -51.86 14.68 24.53
C HIS A 968 -52.38 16.10 24.84
N ASP A 969 -51.47 17.05 24.98
CA ASP A 969 -51.78 18.46 25.21
C ASP A 969 -52.63 19.03 24.05
N ALA A 970 -52.28 18.72 22.80
CA ALA A 970 -53.04 19.17 21.63
C ALA A 970 -54.44 18.54 21.59
N ALA A 971 -54.61 17.27 22.00
CA ALA A 971 -55.93 16.66 22.10
C ALA A 971 -56.81 17.32 23.19
N LEU A 972 -56.23 17.72 24.33
CA LEU A 972 -56.93 18.46 25.38
C LEU A 972 -57.37 19.85 24.89
N LEU A 973 -56.46 20.60 24.27
CA LEU A 973 -56.75 21.92 23.68
C LEU A 973 -57.80 21.82 22.57
N LEU A 974 -57.63 20.89 21.63
CA LEU A 974 -58.55 20.66 20.52
C LEU A 974 -59.95 20.25 21.01
N THR A 975 -60.06 19.47 22.10
CA THR A 975 -61.35 19.14 22.74
C THR A 975 -62.10 20.41 23.19
N ALA A 976 -61.37 21.34 23.83
CA ALA A 976 -61.96 22.60 24.29
C ALA A 976 -62.32 23.53 23.11
N LEU A 977 -61.43 23.64 22.12
CA LEU A 977 -61.64 24.46 20.92
C LEU A 977 -62.83 23.97 20.08
N VAL A 978 -62.86 22.67 19.72
CA VAL A 978 -63.97 22.07 18.94
C VAL A 978 -65.31 22.23 19.66
N ARG A 979 -65.34 22.11 21.00
CA ARG A 979 -66.54 22.43 21.79
C ARG A 979 -66.93 23.90 21.61
N LEU A 980 -66.01 24.84 21.83
CA LEU A 980 -66.30 26.27 21.73
C LEU A 980 -66.76 26.68 20.33
N THR A 981 -66.09 26.23 19.26
CA THR A 981 -66.49 26.49 17.86
C THR A 981 -67.90 25.97 17.56
N ARG A 982 -68.34 24.87 18.19
CA ARG A 982 -69.70 24.33 18.04
C ARG A 982 -70.76 24.99 18.93
N THR A 983 -70.41 25.57 20.07
CA THR A 983 -71.40 26.09 21.06
C THR A 983 -71.40 27.61 21.24
N ALA A 984 -70.37 28.33 20.77
CA ALA A 984 -70.32 29.79 20.87
C ALA A 984 -71.10 30.49 19.75
N ASP A 985 -71.36 29.80 18.63
CA ASP A 985 -71.98 30.39 17.43
C ASP A 985 -71.26 31.70 17.02
N LEU A 986 -71.98 32.77 16.71
CA LEU A 986 -71.39 34.08 16.35
C LEU A 986 -70.62 34.76 17.50
N LEU A 987 -70.70 34.27 18.74
CA LEU A 987 -69.82 34.72 19.83
C LEU A 987 -68.37 34.24 19.67
N ARG A 988 -68.07 33.39 18.66
CA ARG A 988 -66.70 33.03 18.29
C ARG A 988 -65.88 34.23 17.79
N TYR A 989 -66.54 35.26 17.24
CA TYR A 989 -65.86 36.46 16.73
C TYR A 989 -65.66 37.51 17.84
N PRO A 990 -64.49 38.19 17.88
CA PRO A 990 -64.19 39.23 18.87
C PRO A 990 -65.25 40.35 18.92
N ALA A 991 -65.44 40.95 20.10
CA ALA A 991 -66.42 42.02 20.28
C ALA A 991 -66.11 43.25 19.41
N ASP A 992 -64.83 43.58 19.21
CA ASP A 992 -64.41 44.67 18.32
C ASP A 992 -64.73 44.36 16.85
N THR A 993 -64.44 43.13 16.37
CA THR A 993 -64.80 42.65 15.03
C THR A 993 -66.28 42.84 14.77
N ARG A 994 -67.12 42.38 15.72
CA ARG A 994 -68.58 42.45 15.59
C ARG A 994 -69.11 43.88 15.64
N ALA A 995 -68.54 44.72 16.50
CA ALA A 995 -68.91 46.14 16.59
C ALA A 995 -68.50 46.93 15.33
N ALA A 996 -67.32 46.65 14.77
CA ALA A 996 -66.83 47.28 13.55
C ALA A 996 -67.65 46.89 12.32
N ALA A 997 -67.94 45.59 12.18
CA ALA A 997 -68.83 45.05 11.16
C ALA A 997 -70.23 45.69 11.22
N ALA A 998 -70.86 45.70 12.40
CA ALA A 998 -72.18 46.29 12.59
C ALA A 998 -72.18 47.81 12.31
N LEU A 999 -71.16 48.54 12.77
CA LEU A 999 -71.05 49.98 12.49
C LEU A 999 -70.84 50.26 11.00
N TYR A 1000 -70.00 49.47 10.32
CA TYR A 1000 -69.80 49.57 8.88
C TYR A 1000 -71.15 49.39 8.16
N TRP A 1001 -71.81 48.25 8.36
CA TRP A 1001 -73.05 47.91 7.68
C TRP A 1001 -74.18 48.91 7.95
N LEU A 1002 -74.36 49.31 9.21
CA LEU A 1002 -75.48 50.17 9.61
C LEU A 1002 -75.28 51.64 9.23
N ARG A 1003 -74.04 52.12 8.99
CA ARG A 1003 -73.76 53.56 8.88
C ARG A 1003 -72.78 54.01 7.79
N PHE A 1004 -71.85 53.15 7.34
CA PHE A 1004 -70.77 53.52 6.41
C PHE A 1004 -70.78 52.73 5.08
N ALA A 1005 -71.48 51.60 5.00
CA ALA A 1005 -71.73 50.90 3.75
C ALA A 1005 -72.55 51.79 2.80
N ASP A 1006 -72.14 51.84 1.53
CA ASP A 1006 -72.87 52.59 0.50
C ASP A 1006 -74.30 52.02 0.34
N PRO A 1007 -75.36 52.85 0.23
CA PRO A 1007 -76.73 52.35 0.17
C PRO A 1007 -77.02 51.41 -1.00
N ASP A 1008 -76.44 51.64 -2.18
CA ASP A 1008 -76.69 50.82 -3.38
C ASP A 1008 -75.89 49.51 -3.34
N GLN A 1009 -74.63 49.54 -2.88
CA GLN A 1009 -73.86 48.31 -2.63
C GLN A 1009 -74.45 47.47 -1.50
N ARG A 1010 -74.83 48.11 -0.38
CA ARG A 1010 -75.49 47.41 0.73
C ARG A 1010 -76.80 46.79 0.27
N ALA A 1011 -77.63 47.51 -0.47
CA ALA A 1011 -78.85 46.95 -1.03
C ALA A 1011 -78.58 45.83 -2.05
N HIS A 1012 -77.40 45.75 -2.68
CA HIS A 1012 -76.99 44.62 -3.52
C HIS A 1012 -76.64 43.39 -2.66
N TRP A 1013 -75.74 43.54 -1.69
CA TRP A 1013 -75.35 42.47 -0.78
C TRP A 1013 -76.53 41.96 0.07
N GLU A 1014 -77.45 42.82 0.54
CA GLU A 1014 -78.67 42.39 1.26
C GLU A 1014 -79.52 41.40 0.43
N ARG A 1015 -79.63 41.61 -0.90
CA ARG A 1015 -80.36 40.69 -1.79
C ARG A 1015 -79.60 39.37 -2.01
N GLN A 1016 -78.28 39.40 -2.11
CA GLN A 1016 -77.46 38.19 -2.22
C GLN A 1016 -77.53 37.37 -0.93
N LEU A 1017 -77.29 38.00 0.21
CA LEU A 1017 -77.30 37.35 1.54
C LEU A 1017 -78.68 36.78 1.90
N GLN A 1018 -79.78 37.44 1.52
CA GLN A 1018 -81.12 36.86 1.66
C GLN A 1018 -81.32 35.60 0.78
N GLY A 1019 -80.84 35.62 -0.47
CA GLY A 1019 -80.87 34.44 -1.34
C GLY A 1019 -80.03 33.28 -0.81
N ILE A 1020 -78.83 33.58 -0.30
CA ILE A 1020 -77.92 32.61 0.31
C ILE A 1020 -78.48 32.07 1.62
N GLY A 1021 -79.13 32.89 2.45
CA GLY A 1021 -79.81 32.43 3.67
C GLY A 1021 -80.92 31.42 3.40
N VAL A 1022 -81.66 31.56 2.29
CA VAL A 1022 -82.64 30.56 1.84
C VAL A 1022 -81.96 29.29 1.31
N LEU A 1023 -80.81 29.42 0.61
CA LEU A 1023 -80.02 28.27 0.17
C LEU A 1023 -79.49 27.47 1.36
N LEU A 1024 -78.92 28.13 2.37
CA LEU A 1024 -78.37 27.51 3.58
C LEU A 1024 -79.44 26.83 4.47
N GLN A 1025 -80.72 27.21 4.34
CA GLN A 1025 -81.82 26.46 4.98
C GLN A 1025 -82.11 25.11 4.30
N VAL A 1026 -81.67 24.91 3.06
CA VAL A 1026 -81.82 23.65 2.29
C VAL A 1026 -80.52 22.85 2.25
N PHE A 1027 -79.38 23.54 2.16
CA PHE A 1027 -78.04 22.96 2.12
C PHE A 1027 -77.12 23.68 3.14
N PRO A 1028 -77.19 23.34 4.45
CA PRO A 1028 -76.45 24.02 5.51
C PRO A 1028 -74.92 23.96 5.35
N ASP A 1029 -74.43 22.93 4.67
CA ASP A 1029 -72.99 22.64 4.51
C ASP A 1029 -72.37 23.24 3.23
N SER A 1030 -73.10 24.07 2.46
CA SER A 1030 -72.54 24.77 1.29
C SER A 1030 -71.53 25.84 1.71
N GLN A 1031 -70.32 25.76 1.19
CA GLN A 1031 -69.19 26.66 1.49
C GLN A 1031 -68.84 27.60 0.32
N GLU A 1032 -69.66 27.65 -0.74
CA GLU A 1032 -69.33 28.25 -2.04
C GLU A 1032 -69.45 29.79 -2.06
N PHE A 1033 -69.17 30.45 -0.92
CA PHE A 1033 -69.46 31.87 -0.67
C PHE A 1033 -68.23 32.71 -0.28
N ASP A 1034 -67.03 32.13 -0.32
CA ASP A 1034 -65.79 32.78 0.11
C ASP A 1034 -65.45 34.06 -0.70
N GLU A 1035 -65.88 34.15 -1.97
CA GLU A 1035 -65.76 35.38 -2.76
C GLU A 1035 -66.55 36.54 -2.13
N LEU A 1036 -67.80 36.31 -1.72
CA LEU A 1036 -68.65 37.32 -1.07
C LEU A 1036 -68.13 37.65 0.34
N LYS A 1037 -67.65 36.66 1.09
CA LYS A 1037 -66.99 36.90 2.39
C LYS A 1037 -65.75 37.79 2.24
N THR A 1038 -64.97 37.56 1.18
CA THR A 1038 -63.79 38.36 0.85
C THR A 1038 -64.15 39.77 0.40
N GLU A 1039 -65.22 39.95 -0.39
CA GLU A 1039 -65.74 41.26 -0.79
C GLU A 1039 -66.19 42.08 0.43
N LEU A 1040 -66.97 41.45 1.34
CA LEU A 1040 -67.39 42.06 2.60
C LEU A 1040 -66.20 42.40 3.51
N GLN A 1041 -65.20 41.54 3.60
CA GLN A 1041 -63.98 41.81 4.37
C GLN A 1041 -63.21 43.00 3.80
N ALA A 1042 -62.97 43.04 2.48
CA ALA A 1042 -62.26 44.13 1.82
C ALA A 1042 -63.00 45.48 1.99
N ALA A 1043 -64.33 45.45 2.03
CA ALA A 1043 -65.15 46.63 2.31
C ALA A 1043 -64.98 47.14 3.76
N VAL A 1044 -64.97 46.23 4.76
CA VAL A 1044 -64.71 46.59 6.17
C VAL A 1044 -63.25 47.04 6.37
N ASP A 1045 -62.28 46.38 5.75
CA ASP A 1045 -60.86 46.77 5.80
C ASP A 1045 -60.66 48.20 5.25
N THR A 1046 -61.32 48.50 4.12
CA THR A 1046 -61.33 49.84 3.51
C THR A 1046 -61.93 50.86 4.47
N PHE A 1047 -63.05 50.55 5.12
CA PHE A 1047 -63.66 51.38 6.16
C PHE A 1047 -62.74 51.60 7.38
N ALA A 1048 -62.06 50.56 7.86
CA ALA A 1048 -61.13 50.66 8.99
C ALA A 1048 -59.95 51.58 8.64
N GLN A 1049 -59.35 51.42 7.45
CA GLN A 1049 -58.27 52.27 6.96
C GLN A 1049 -58.70 53.73 6.75
N GLN A 1050 -59.88 53.96 6.17
CA GLN A 1050 -60.37 55.32 5.88
C GLN A 1050 -60.82 56.09 7.13
N THR A 1051 -61.40 55.41 8.12
CA THR A 1051 -61.98 56.06 9.30
C THR A 1051 -61.04 56.09 10.52
N GLY A 1052 -60.07 55.17 10.61
CA GLY A 1052 -59.18 55.03 11.75
C GLY A 1052 -59.88 54.64 13.07
N LEU A 1053 -61.14 54.21 13.02
CA LEU A 1053 -61.93 53.85 14.20
C LEU A 1053 -61.53 52.50 14.80
N PHE A 1054 -61.01 51.61 13.96
CA PHE A 1054 -60.55 50.25 14.29
C PHE A 1054 -59.25 49.96 13.53
N THR A 1055 -58.41 49.10 14.08
CA THR A 1055 -57.24 48.57 13.36
C THR A 1055 -57.61 47.38 12.47
N LEU A 1056 -56.80 47.07 11.46
CA LEU A 1056 -57.02 45.89 10.59
C LEU A 1056 -57.06 44.57 11.39
N GLY A 1057 -56.28 44.45 12.47
CA GLY A 1057 -56.34 43.28 13.36
C GLY A 1057 -57.64 43.18 14.17
N GLN A 1058 -58.30 44.31 14.46
CA GLN A 1058 -59.62 44.33 15.13
C GLN A 1058 -60.79 44.09 14.18
N VAL A 1059 -60.58 44.17 12.86
CA VAL A 1059 -61.61 43.84 11.86
C VAL A 1059 -61.31 42.54 11.10
N ALA A 1060 -60.27 41.80 11.51
CA ALA A 1060 -60.07 40.44 11.04
C ALA A 1060 -61.33 39.60 11.26
N GLU A 1061 -61.71 38.81 10.24
CA GLU A 1061 -62.93 37.99 10.19
C GLU A 1061 -64.26 38.77 10.15
N ALA A 1062 -64.25 40.11 10.05
CA ALA A 1062 -65.47 40.92 10.00
C ALA A 1062 -66.36 40.62 8.79
N GLY A 1063 -65.79 40.27 7.62
CA GLY A 1063 -66.57 39.88 6.43
C GLY A 1063 -67.26 38.52 6.59
N ASP A 1064 -66.58 37.57 7.22
CA ASP A 1064 -67.12 36.24 7.55
C ASP A 1064 -68.21 36.32 8.63
N TYR A 1065 -68.00 37.16 9.65
CA TYR A 1065 -69.03 37.50 10.63
C TYR A 1065 -70.25 38.19 9.99
N LEU A 1066 -70.06 39.21 9.15
CA LEU A 1066 -71.16 39.88 8.45
C LEU A 1066 -71.98 38.89 7.63
N PHE A 1067 -71.31 38.02 6.86
CA PHE A 1067 -71.97 36.97 6.10
C PHE A 1067 -72.87 36.09 6.98
N HIS A 1068 -72.35 35.57 8.09
CA HIS A 1068 -73.08 34.66 8.97
C HIS A 1068 -74.20 35.35 9.79
N GLU A 1069 -73.97 36.57 10.29
CA GLU A 1069 -74.97 37.37 11.02
C GLU A 1069 -76.16 37.74 10.12
N LEU A 1070 -75.89 38.23 8.90
CA LEU A 1070 -76.92 38.74 8.00
C LEU A 1070 -77.70 37.63 7.28
N THR A 1071 -77.10 36.46 7.05
CA THR A 1071 -77.81 35.27 6.52
C THR A 1071 -78.71 34.61 7.55
N HIS A 1072 -78.41 34.72 8.86
CA HIS A 1072 -79.17 34.02 9.91
C HIS A 1072 -80.41 34.79 10.41
N THR A 1073 -80.27 36.08 10.75
CA THR A 1073 -81.34 36.84 11.46
C THR A 1073 -81.75 38.13 10.75
N GLY A 1074 -81.01 38.60 9.75
CA GLY A 1074 -81.24 39.88 9.06
C GLY A 1074 -81.21 41.12 9.98
N THR A 1075 -80.85 40.95 11.24
CA THR A 1075 -80.87 41.93 12.33
C THR A 1075 -79.78 41.59 13.33
N PHE A 1076 -78.95 42.57 13.70
CA PHE A 1076 -77.76 42.33 14.52
C PHE A 1076 -78.11 41.88 15.95
N ILE A 1077 -77.56 40.74 16.37
CA ILE A 1077 -77.65 40.18 17.71
C ILE A 1077 -76.77 41.00 18.66
N ILE A 1078 -77.43 41.74 19.57
CA ILE A 1078 -76.77 42.55 20.59
C ILE A 1078 -76.63 41.72 21.88
N ALA A 1079 -75.44 41.71 22.47
CA ALA A 1079 -75.18 41.06 23.76
C ALA A 1079 -76.02 41.69 24.88
N ALA A 1080 -76.45 40.89 25.87
CA ALA A 1080 -77.35 41.35 26.92
C ALA A 1080 -76.78 42.54 27.71
N GLU A 1081 -75.49 42.50 28.01
CA GLU A 1081 -74.73 43.54 28.71
C GLU A 1081 -74.70 44.86 27.92
N ALA A 1082 -74.61 44.78 26.59
CA ALA A 1082 -74.64 45.95 25.71
C ALA A 1082 -76.05 46.55 25.59
N ALA A 1083 -77.09 45.72 25.59
CA ALA A 1083 -78.48 46.15 25.64
C ALA A 1083 -78.83 46.83 26.98
N GLU A 1084 -78.36 46.26 28.10
CA GLU A 1084 -78.49 46.89 29.43
C GLU A 1084 -77.76 48.23 29.50
N LEU A 1085 -76.51 48.31 29.02
CA LEU A 1085 -75.75 49.56 28.99
C LEU A 1085 -76.46 50.66 28.18
N TYR A 1086 -77.04 50.32 27.03
CA TYR A 1086 -77.85 51.26 26.24
C TYR A 1086 -79.08 51.76 27.00
N GLN A 1087 -79.82 50.87 27.69
CA GLN A 1087 -80.98 51.26 28.49
C GLN A 1087 -80.58 52.16 29.68
N GLN A 1088 -79.50 51.83 30.38
CA GLN A 1088 -78.95 52.65 31.47
C GLN A 1088 -78.52 54.04 30.98
N PHE A 1089 -77.86 54.11 29.82
CA PHE A 1089 -77.45 55.36 29.19
C PHE A 1089 -78.64 56.26 28.83
N GLN A 1090 -79.66 55.70 28.16
CA GLN A 1090 -80.90 56.42 27.83
C GLN A 1090 -81.62 56.93 29.08
N LYS A 1091 -81.69 56.11 30.14
CA LYS A 1091 -82.29 56.51 31.43
C LYS A 1091 -81.55 57.68 32.06
N GLN A 1092 -80.21 57.68 32.07
CA GLN A 1092 -79.42 58.80 32.61
C GLN A 1092 -79.56 60.09 31.78
N LEU A 1093 -79.73 60.01 30.46
CA LEU A 1093 -80.03 61.20 29.64
C LEU A 1093 -81.40 61.79 30.00
N GLN A 1094 -82.42 60.95 30.20
CA GLN A 1094 -83.77 61.38 30.60
C GLN A 1094 -83.77 62.00 32.01
N GLU A 1095 -83.13 61.35 32.99
CA GLU A 1095 -83.00 61.86 34.37
C GLU A 1095 -82.28 63.21 34.44
N ARG A 1096 -81.33 63.47 33.53
CA ARG A 1096 -80.60 64.74 33.43
C ARG A 1096 -81.26 65.76 32.49
N GLN A 1097 -82.44 65.46 31.92
CA GLN A 1097 -83.13 66.24 30.87
C GLN A 1097 -82.25 66.56 29.65
N ALA A 1098 -81.22 65.74 29.41
CA ALA A 1098 -80.18 65.97 28.40
C ALA A 1098 -80.49 65.31 27.05
N THR A 1099 -81.59 64.55 26.93
CA THR A 1099 -81.93 63.78 25.72
C THR A 1099 -81.99 64.63 24.45
N GLU A 1100 -82.62 65.81 24.50
CA GLU A 1100 -82.67 66.72 23.34
C GLU A 1100 -81.30 67.32 23.00
N LEU A 1101 -80.49 67.67 24.01
CA LEU A 1101 -79.13 68.20 23.82
C LEU A 1101 -78.19 67.15 23.21
N PHE A 1102 -78.27 65.91 23.70
CA PHE A 1102 -77.58 64.75 23.14
C PHE A 1102 -77.96 64.55 21.67
N GLN A 1103 -79.26 64.47 21.37
CA GLN A 1103 -79.77 64.26 20.02
C GLN A 1103 -79.36 65.40 19.07
N GLN A 1104 -79.51 66.66 19.49
CA GLN A 1104 -79.06 67.82 18.71
C GLN A 1104 -77.55 67.82 18.46
N SER A 1105 -76.72 67.44 19.45
CA SER A 1105 -75.26 67.35 19.28
C SER A 1105 -74.83 66.29 18.26
N ILE A 1106 -75.61 65.21 18.16
CA ILE A 1106 -75.38 64.12 17.20
C ILE A 1106 -75.92 64.47 15.82
N ASP A 1107 -77.06 65.13 15.73
CA ASP A 1107 -77.66 65.53 14.45
C ASP A 1107 -76.89 66.66 13.77
N GLN A 1108 -76.20 67.53 14.53
CA GLN A 1108 -75.24 68.49 13.97
C GLN A 1108 -74.03 67.83 13.27
N LEU A 1109 -73.73 66.57 13.60
CA LEU A 1109 -72.66 65.78 12.97
C LEU A 1109 -73.19 64.70 12.02
N ARG A 1110 -74.46 64.79 11.58
CA ARG A 1110 -75.10 63.78 10.71
C ARG A 1110 -74.36 63.55 9.38
N ASP A 1111 -73.68 64.56 8.86
CA ASP A 1111 -72.89 64.46 7.61
C ASP A 1111 -71.41 64.11 7.86
N GLN A 1112 -71.01 63.86 9.12
CA GLN A 1112 -69.65 63.52 9.53
C GLN A 1112 -69.64 62.25 10.41
N PRO A 1113 -69.94 61.07 9.86
CA PRO A 1113 -70.24 59.86 10.65
C PRO A 1113 -69.09 59.40 11.57
N VAL A 1114 -67.83 59.64 11.23
CA VAL A 1114 -66.66 59.34 12.09
C VAL A 1114 -66.64 60.24 13.34
N ALA A 1115 -66.89 61.54 13.17
CA ALA A 1115 -66.98 62.48 14.29
C ALA A 1115 -68.23 62.21 15.14
N GLN A 1116 -69.35 61.89 14.49
CA GLN A 1116 -70.60 61.50 15.13
C GLN A 1116 -70.42 60.27 16.03
N PHE A 1117 -69.80 59.19 15.52
CA PHE A 1117 -69.55 57.98 16.30
C PHE A 1117 -68.60 58.22 17.48
N ASN A 1118 -67.51 58.99 17.26
CA ASN A 1118 -66.60 59.35 18.35
C ASN A 1118 -67.29 60.21 19.43
N LEU A 1119 -68.18 61.13 19.05
CA LEU A 1119 -68.98 61.89 20.01
C LEU A 1119 -69.95 60.99 20.79
N VAL A 1120 -70.63 60.04 20.14
CA VAL A 1120 -71.47 59.03 20.82
C VAL A 1120 -70.65 58.22 21.82
N ARG A 1121 -69.46 57.74 21.43
CA ARG A 1121 -68.54 57.00 22.30
C ARG A 1121 -68.12 57.83 23.52
N GLN A 1122 -67.79 59.10 23.32
CA GLN A 1122 -67.46 60.05 24.40
C GLN A 1122 -68.63 60.30 25.36
N TRP A 1123 -69.86 60.48 24.84
CA TRP A 1123 -71.06 60.60 25.67
C TRP A 1123 -71.29 59.36 26.54
N VAL A 1124 -71.23 58.16 25.96
CA VAL A 1124 -71.41 56.90 26.69
C VAL A 1124 -70.33 56.74 27.77
N GLN A 1125 -69.05 57.01 27.43
CA GLN A 1125 -67.95 56.98 28.40
C GLN A 1125 -68.12 58.01 29.53
N ALA A 1126 -68.53 59.24 29.23
CA ALA A 1126 -68.74 60.28 30.24
C ALA A 1126 -69.87 59.93 31.23
N VAL A 1127 -70.96 59.34 30.73
CA VAL A 1127 -72.07 58.83 31.57
C VAL A 1127 -71.61 57.63 32.43
N HIS A 1128 -70.74 56.77 31.90
CA HIS A 1128 -70.19 55.63 32.63
C HIS A 1128 -69.16 56.01 33.71
N LEU A 1129 -68.57 57.21 33.64
CA LEU A 1129 -67.50 57.69 34.53
C LEU A 1129 -67.97 58.68 35.62
N THR A 1130 -69.23 59.15 35.61
CA THR A 1130 -69.67 60.28 36.45
C THR A 1130 -70.65 59.88 37.57
N PRO A 1131 -70.17 59.59 38.80
CA PRO A 1131 -71.04 59.59 39.99
C PRO A 1131 -71.50 61.02 40.36
N PRO A 1132 -72.67 61.18 41.02
CA PRO A 1132 -73.18 62.50 41.43
C PRO A 1132 -72.37 63.11 42.59
N ALA A 1133 -72.18 64.44 42.60
CA ALA A 1133 -71.24 65.14 43.49
C ALA A 1133 -71.86 66.33 44.28
N PRO A 1134 -71.46 66.56 45.56
CA PRO A 1134 -71.92 67.67 46.42
C PRO A 1134 -70.94 68.89 46.51
N LEU A 1135 -71.16 69.81 47.46
CA LEU A 1135 -70.82 71.26 47.35
C LEU A 1135 -69.76 71.86 48.32
N SER A 1136 -69.01 72.86 47.82
CA SER A 1136 -68.65 74.18 48.42
C SER A 1136 -67.41 74.44 49.35
N SER A 1137 -66.64 75.48 48.96
CA SER A 1137 -65.85 76.47 49.77
C SER A 1137 -64.58 76.04 50.58
N GLY A 1138 -63.55 76.88 50.82
CA GLY A 1138 -63.19 78.19 50.23
C GLY A 1138 -62.01 78.97 50.90
N ARG A 1139 -61.13 79.60 50.08
CA ARG A 1139 -60.12 80.68 50.34
C ARG A 1139 -58.86 80.47 51.26
N GLY A 1140 -57.66 80.58 50.64
CA GLY A 1140 -56.70 81.66 50.97
C GLY A 1140 -55.21 81.35 51.30
N GLY A 1141 -54.25 81.75 50.44
CA GLY A 1141 -52.91 82.21 50.88
C GLY A 1141 -51.62 81.69 50.19
N SER A 1142 -51.03 82.50 49.29
CA SER A 1142 -49.60 82.48 48.83
C SER A 1142 -49.10 81.36 47.87
N GLN A 1143 -47.89 81.58 47.30
CA GLN A 1143 -47.26 80.96 46.11
C GLN A 1143 -45.70 81.02 46.26
N PRO A 1144 -44.84 80.43 45.38
CA PRO A 1144 -45.10 79.89 44.02
C PRO A 1144 -44.49 78.52 43.62
N SER A 1145 -45.12 77.89 42.62
CA SER A 1145 -44.53 77.00 41.58
C SER A 1145 -43.92 75.62 41.93
N ALA A 1146 -43.81 74.79 40.88
CA ALA A 1146 -43.30 73.40 40.80
C ALA A 1146 -44.22 72.32 41.40
N ASN A 1147 -44.70 71.43 40.52
CA ASN A 1147 -45.68 70.38 40.83
C ASN A 1147 -45.11 69.30 41.77
N GLY A 1148 -45.78 69.05 42.88
CA GLY A 1148 -45.67 67.81 43.67
C GLY A 1148 -46.99 67.02 43.65
N SER A 1149 -47.20 65.95 44.43
CA SER A 1149 -46.29 65.00 45.10
C SER A 1149 -47.09 64.17 46.14
N GLY A 1150 -46.85 62.86 46.24
CA GLY A 1150 -47.30 62.03 47.37
C GLY A 1150 -48.60 61.22 47.16
N LEU A 1151 -48.98 60.32 48.08
CA LEU A 1151 -48.34 60.00 49.37
C LEU A 1151 -48.80 58.63 49.95
N ALA A 1152 -47.86 57.72 50.20
CA ALA A 1152 -47.91 56.59 51.17
C ALA A 1152 -46.50 55.96 51.23
N GLN A 1153 -45.69 56.18 52.27
CA GLN A 1153 -45.68 55.52 53.59
C GLN A 1153 -45.20 54.06 53.57
N ARG A 1154 -44.17 53.79 54.41
CA ARG A 1154 -43.59 52.48 54.77
C ARG A 1154 -42.87 51.72 53.65
N GLU A 1155 -41.91 50.84 53.94
CA GLU A 1155 -40.96 50.68 55.06
C GLU A 1155 -39.82 49.84 54.48
N ASN A 1156 -38.54 50.11 54.77
CA ASN A 1156 -37.47 49.17 54.43
C ASN A 1156 -36.20 49.39 55.27
N TYR A 1157 -36.05 48.54 56.29
CA TYR A 1157 -34.82 48.35 57.07
C TYR A 1157 -34.89 46.96 57.70
N ASN A 1158 -33.94 46.08 57.39
CA ASN A 1158 -33.20 45.32 58.42
C ASN A 1158 -32.03 44.52 57.84
N LEU A 1159 -31.11 44.14 58.74
CA LEU A 1159 -29.89 43.40 58.45
C LEU A 1159 -29.84 42.10 59.28
N SER A 1160 -29.11 41.10 58.76
CA SER A 1160 -28.51 39.99 59.53
C SER A 1160 -29.50 38.93 60.12
N ASN A 1161 -29.10 37.75 60.62
CA ASN A 1161 -27.75 37.22 60.86
C ASN A 1161 -27.69 35.66 60.94
N ASN A 1162 -26.49 35.08 60.74
CA ASN A 1162 -26.06 33.69 61.11
C ASN A 1162 -26.77 32.49 60.41
N ASN A 1163 -26.23 31.25 60.37
CA ASN A 1163 -25.16 30.61 61.17
C ASN A 1163 -24.54 29.35 60.48
N ARG A 1164 -23.20 29.17 60.48
CA ARG A 1164 -22.41 27.89 60.38
C ARG A 1164 -22.54 27.00 59.10
N GLN A 1165 -21.59 26.15 58.68
CA GLN A 1165 -20.19 25.85 59.09
C GLN A 1165 -19.38 25.25 57.89
N ALA A 1166 -18.04 25.23 57.94
CA ALA A 1166 -17.09 24.59 56.98
C ALA A 1166 -16.64 23.19 57.50
N PRO A 1167 -15.61 22.42 56.99
CA PRO A 1167 -14.51 22.70 56.01
C PRO A 1167 -14.13 21.46 55.09
N PRO A 1168 -12.87 21.17 54.64
CA PRO A 1168 -11.77 21.93 54.00
C PRO A 1168 -11.22 21.32 52.64
N LEU A 1169 -10.11 21.90 52.16
CA LEU A 1169 -9.25 21.60 50.98
C LEU A 1169 -8.23 20.42 51.20
N PRO A 1170 -7.32 20.09 50.24
CA PRO A 1170 -6.04 20.82 49.99
C PRO A 1170 -5.96 21.43 48.55
N GLU A 1171 -5.24 22.53 48.22
CA GLU A 1171 -3.80 22.88 48.35
C GLU A 1171 -2.85 22.01 47.49
N GLU A 1172 -1.82 22.49 46.76
CA GLU A 1172 -1.42 23.84 46.28
C GLU A 1172 -0.45 23.62 45.05
N ARG A 1173 0.43 24.49 44.48
CA ARG A 1173 1.08 25.78 44.79
C ARG A 1173 1.56 26.47 43.47
N GLY A 1174 1.89 27.77 43.48
CA GLY A 1174 2.76 28.42 42.46
C GLY A 1174 4.26 28.31 42.81
N PRO A 1175 5.21 29.16 42.32
CA PRO A 1175 5.16 30.28 41.35
C PRO A 1175 6.13 30.07 40.14
N GLY A 1176 6.41 30.98 39.19
CA GLY A 1176 5.83 32.30 38.84
C GLY A 1176 6.88 33.41 38.53
N VAL A 1177 6.52 34.37 37.66
CA VAL A 1177 7.11 35.76 37.53
C VAL A 1177 8.48 35.83 36.79
N ARG A 1178 8.86 36.82 35.93
CA ARG A 1178 8.38 38.20 35.60
C ARG A 1178 8.55 38.64 34.11
N LEU A 1179 7.88 39.74 33.74
CA LEU A 1179 7.91 40.61 32.52
C LEU A 1179 9.16 41.56 32.49
N PRO A 1180 9.42 42.53 31.55
CA PRO A 1180 8.48 43.29 30.66
C PRO A 1180 8.95 43.91 29.28
N SER A 1181 8.01 44.64 28.60
CA SER A 1181 8.19 45.84 27.70
C SER A 1181 8.89 45.73 26.31
N SER A 1182 8.61 46.54 25.27
CA SER A 1182 7.55 47.56 24.98
C SER A 1182 7.57 48.14 23.53
N CYS A 1183 6.43 48.66 23.05
CA CYS A 1183 6.24 49.78 22.07
C CYS A 1183 6.42 49.62 20.53
N SER A 1184 5.67 50.47 19.80
CA SER A 1184 5.53 50.68 18.32
C SER A 1184 6.46 51.82 17.81
N PRO A 1185 6.48 52.32 16.52
CA PRO A 1185 5.49 52.25 15.41
C PRO A 1185 6.04 52.11 13.94
N LYS A 1186 5.21 52.47 12.94
CA LYS A 1186 5.38 52.57 11.44
C LYS A 1186 6.42 53.66 10.98
N PRO A 1187 6.84 53.85 9.68
CA PRO A 1187 6.09 53.59 8.41
C PRO A 1187 6.82 53.25 7.05
N THR A 1188 6.00 52.82 6.07
CA THR A 1188 6.01 52.94 4.56
C THR A 1188 7.25 53.22 3.68
N THR A 1189 7.34 52.50 2.54
CA THR A 1189 7.59 53.04 1.16
C THR A 1189 7.05 52.12 0.04
N ARG A 1190 7.03 52.61 -1.22
CA ARG A 1190 6.63 52.00 -2.53
C ARG A 1190 7.59 52.57 -3.63
N PRO A 1191 7.61 52.20 -4.95
CA PRO A 1191 6.45 51.94 -5.85
C PRO A 1191 6.64 50.95 -7.06
N ALA A 1192 5.58 50.84 -7.91
CA ALA A 1192 5.56 50.61 -9.38
C ALA A 1192 6.04 49.26 -10.02
N SER A 1193 5.54 48.79 -11.19
CA SER A 1193 4.26 49.03 -11.91
C SER A 1193 4.05 48.13 -13.17
N SER A 1194 2.81 47.66 -13.42
CA SER A 1194 2.20 47.27 -14.74
C SER A 1194 2.82 46.07 -15.52
N THR A 1195 2.14 45.33 -16.42
CA THR A 1195 0.94 45.59 -17.28
C THR A 1195 -0.11 44.44 -17.36
N LEU A 1196 -1.21 44.68 -18.08
CA LEU A 1196 -2.43 43.90 -18.43
C LEU A 1196 -2.96 44.47 -19.79
N PRO A 1197 -4.12 44.09 -20.43
CA PRO A 1197 -5.10 42.98 -20.32
C PRO A 1197 -5.24 42.27 -21.73
N PRO A 1198 -6.40 41.91 -22.37
CA PRO A 1198 -7.82 41.65 -22.00
C PRO A 1198 -8.42 40.33 -22.61
N ALA A 1199 -9.75 40.25 -22.90
CA ALA A 1199 -10.73 39.56 -22.06
C ALA A 1199 -12.15 39.38 -22.71
N LYS A 1200 -12.77 38.18 -22.59
CA LYS A 1200 -14.23 37.84 -22.84
C LYS A 1200 -14.74 38.06 -24.31
N PRO A 1201 -15.99 37.69 -24.72
CA PRO A 1201 -17.13 36.99 -24.07
C PRO A 1201 -17.32 35.53 -24.63
N SER A 1202 -18.46 34.86 -24.93
CA SER A 1202 -19.94 35.12 -24.99
C SER A 1202 -20.77 33.79 -24.97
N LEU A 1203 -22.11 33.88 -24.94
CA LEU A 1203 -23.10 32.76 -24.96
C LEU A 1203 -23.50 32.27 -26.38
N ALA A 1204 -24.13 31.08 -26.47
CA ALA A 1204 -25.27 30.79 -27.37
C ALA A 1204 -26.07 29.52 -26.94
N PHE A 1205 -27.35 29.42 -27.33
CA PHE A 1205 -28.30 28.35 -26.94
C PHE A 1205 -29.31 28.07 -28.08
N ARG A 1206 -29.48 26.82 -28.54
CA ARG A 1206 -30.58 26.23 -29.37
C ARG A 1206 -30.18 24.80 -29.79
N ALA A 1207 -30.96 23.70 -29.76
CA ALA A 1207 -32.40 23.40 -29.71
C ALA A 1207 -33.13 23.23 -31.07
N ALA A 1208 -33.90 22.12 -31.17
CA ALA A 1208 -34.82 21.69 -32.25
C ALA A 1208 -34.16 21.21 -33.59
N THR A 1209 -34.69 20.24 -34.36
CA THR A 1209 -35.93 19.42 -34.25
C THR A 1209 -35.83 18.07 -35.01
N HIS A 1210 -36.84 17.19 -34.85
CA HIS A 1210 -37.01 15.89 -35.54
C HIS A 1210 -37.02 15.94 -37.08
N ALA A 1211 -36.62 14.84 -37.74
CA ALA A 1211 -37.49 14.05 -38.64
C ALA A 1211 -36.84 12.71 -39.09
N SER A 1212 -37.67 11.75 -39.52
CA SER A 1212 -37.33 10.49 -40.21
C SER A 1212 -38.43 10.24 -41.29
N PRO A 1213 -38.44 9.18 -42.13
CA PRO A 1213 -37.42 8.20 -42.52
C PRO A 1213 -37.36 7.90 -44.07
N THR A 1214 -36.66 6.82 -44.46
CA THR A 1214 -36.95 5.85 -45.57
C THR A 1214 -36.61 6.10 -47.07
N THR A 1215 -36.01 5.04 -47.67
CA THR A 1215 -36.08 4.54 -49.09
C THR A 1215 -35.43 5.33 -50.26
N ALA A 1216 -34.84 4.72 -51.31
CA ALA A 1216 -34.56 3.28 -51.62
C ALA A 1216 -33.50 3.05 -52.75
N ALA A 1217 -33.05 1.78 -52.88
CA ALA A 1217 -32.49 1.10 -54.07
C ALA A 1217 -31.03 1.45 -54.54
N THR A 1218 -30.26 0.58 -55.24
CA THR A 1218 -30.54 -0.72 -55.90
C THR A 1218 -29.26 -1.62 -56.03
N THR A 1219 -29.43 -2.95 -56.23
CA THR A 1219 -28.46 -3.96 -56.81
C THR A 1219 -27.07 -4.15 -56.17
N SER A 1220 -26.74 -5.28 -55.51
CA SER A 1220 -26.34 -6.63 -56.02
C SER A 1220 -24.85 -6.74 -56.43
N THR A 1221 -24.13 -7.89 -56.35
CA THR A 1221 -24.55 -9.31 -56.44
C THR A 1221 -23.51 -10.29 -55.82
N SER A 1222 -23.97 -11.43 -55.26
CA SER A 1222 -23.32 -12.79 -55.19
C SER A 1222 -21.93 -13.03 -54.54
N LEU A 1223 -21.59 -14.20 -53.93
CA LEU A 1223 -22.29 -15.27 -53.15
C LEU A 1223 -21.26 -16.39 -52.77
N ILE A 1224 -21.42 -17.05 -51.60
CA ILE A 1224 -21.29 -18.52 -51.26
C ILE A 1224 -20.23 -19.43 -51.98
N SER A 1225 -19.53 -20.43 -51.37
CA SER A 1225 -19.29 -20.83 -49.95
C SER A 1225 -18.35 -22.06 -49.82
N ALA A 1226 -17.71 -22.23 -48.64
CA ALA A 1226 -17.52 -23.48 -47.85
C ALA A 1226 -16.78 -24.76 -48.38
N ALA A 1227 -16.35 -25.58 -47.41
CA ALA A 1227 -15.84 -26.98 -47.47
C ALA A 1227 -14.50 -27.24 -48.22
N GLY A 1228 -13.75 -28.32 -47.94
CA GLY A 1228 -13.80 -29.24 -46.78
C GLY A 1228 -13.12 -30.62 -47.00
N SER A 1229 -12.55 -31.18 -45.93
CA SER A 1229 -12.22 -32.61 -45.70
C SER A 1229 -11.09 -33.33 -46.48
N CYS A 1230 -10.69 -34.47 -45.91
CA CYS A 1230 -10.07 -35.69 -46.50
C CYS A 1230 -8.57 -35.73 -46.93
N THR A 1231 -7.78 -36.49 -46.15
CA THR A 1231 -6.99 -37.72 -46.51
C THR A 1231 -6.16 -37.76 -47.82
N THR A 1232 -5.00 -38.43 -47.92
CA THR A 1232 -4.62 -39.76 -47.36
C THR A 1232 -3.11 -40.04 -47.51
N THR A 1233 -2.55 -40.95 -46.70
CA THR A 1233 -1.34 -41.82 -46.94
C THR A 1233 -0.05 -41.26 -47.58
N GLY A 1234 1.08 -41.46 -46.88
CA GLY A 1234 2.43 -41.48 -47.46
C GLY A 1234 3.44 -42.13 -46.50
N CYS A 1235 4.10 -43.22 -46.91
CA CYS A 1235 5.05 -43.97 -46.06
C CYS A 1235 6.50 -43.52 -46.26
N TRP A 1236 7.33 -43.69 -45.20
CA TRP A 1236 8.77 -44.01 -45.18
C TRP A 1236 9.70 -43.18 -46.11
N CYS A 1237 10.82 -42.60 -45.67
CA CYS A 1237 11.84 -43.23 -44.83
C CYS A 1237 12.93 -42.22 -44.37
N ARG A 1238 13.92 -42.75 -43.63
CA ARG A 1238 15.34 -42.34 -43.46
C ARG A 1238 15.90 -41.22 -44.39
N SER A 1239 16.85 -40.36 -43.99
CA SER A 1239 17.60 -40.22 -42.71
C SER A 1239 18.58 -39.04 -42.75
N SER A 1240 19.05 -38.56 -41.58
CA SER A 1240 20.29 -37.76 -41.38
C SER A 1240 20.31 -36.34 -41.99
N THR A 1241 21.09 -35.34 -41.53
CA THR A 1241 22.15 -35.30 -40.49
C THR A 1241 22.24 -33.91 -39.82
N SER A 1242 22.72 -33.86 -38.58
CA SER A 1242 23.56 -32.80 -37.95
C SER A 1242 23.31 -31.28 -38.16
N PHE A 1243 23.22 -30.59 -37.01
CA PHE A 1243 23.90 -29.33 -36.64
C PHE A 1243 23.38 -27.96 -37.09
N ARG A 1244 23.18 -27.11 -36.06
CA ARG A 1244 23.39 -25.65 -35.97
C ARG A 1244 22.79 -24.73 -37.05
N SER A 1245 21.82 -23.93 -36.60
CA SER A 1245 22.16 -22.55 -36.18
C SER A 1245 21.68 -22.35 -34.74
#